data_AF-A0A345ZCI0-F1
#
_entry.id   AF-A0A345ZCI0-F1
#
_cell.length_a   1.000
_cell.length_b   1.000
_cell.length_c   1.000
_cell.angle_alpha   90.00
_cell.angle_beta   90.00
_cell.angle_gamma   90.00
#
_symmetry.space_group_name_H-M   'P 1'
#
loop_
_entity.id
_entity.type
_entity.pdbx_description
1 polymer ?
#
loop_
_entity_poly.entity_id
_entity_poly.type
_entity_poly.pdbx_seq_one_letter_code
_entity_poly.pdbx_strand_id
1 'polypeptide(L)'
;MKRFLNFLCMISIFSMHACIGAALIPGLVQDEETSHRDTVASIVIKVYGQVQQDFNKEIVVFSQALQDSFQSLTDADDDQAVDSIEKFNAKTNAQLQKSIKVINRISDNSLKQYYDEMKKAGISFTLGVTDPVARKLQRDLNSIEYDVIYDMKVAVEKVQFIDTLDEINQEIQSAKAAFLSKAEQDYALAQAAASQKRKVTAWKEYKIAGKDFLGRFQDAAEQECKAAVVQAVNETLDQLGQAAMDALTDNVDKLAKQTMESIAKSIKFDMDFGTDYLGEQLSAKLQKYTSQQVQDLVEKLPNYLKKEAFKRAGINEDEDTMVGALKAVIRKQYPVKQKFDGLQVRQSTALAEQEIEFVKNRMPKVTAALEKNFDVTAPLKIGLCTSGGGNRAMLVTLGFHLGAQEIGLLDSILYTAGVSGSTWTISGWSYLYASMAMSLEDFKQQIVNGPISKSMLTLAGTSMPPLPDQDQLAVMGINAARHFAYDQTISAIDLYGAFIGNYTLLPAGKKRLDVTWSSVADTIMKGDIPLPMGSAVSYKLGQQLNGKTEYYWYEVGPFEVGSDQVGAYVPVWAFGSKFDKGKPVDGYQGKAPEYPISYYEGVFGSAFAASVNEVVDQKLVNPKFMLFDQKITVPVDTWIKNSLTETTRDSRMYPATFHNYTAGMSNSPIANAVDIRLYDGAMNINFPLPVLMRPARELDAIFVCDSGVDLASLRSAELHFKRNGQKFPNISKVTKKILAASPLTVLNDPRKEGYDKDIVTIFYCPFVKNTGYLADFDPEVCMSKGECATFNFKYEAQQSDRVVELMRYNVKQIQPEIKEVLQALQVAKTGIKLPVAPLIKEALQQAQAAVA
;
A
#
# COMPACT_ATOMS: atom_id res chain seq x y z
N MET A 1 -17.57 36.98 45.75
CA MET A 1 -17.22 35.56 45.98
C MET A 1 -17.10 34.72 44.72
N LYS A 2 -18.17 34.49 43.92
CA LYS A 2 -18.12 33.64 42.70
C LYS A 2 -17.06 34.09 41.67
N ARG A 3 -16.90 35.42 41.51
CA ARG A 3 -15.89 36.01 40.62
C ARG A 3 -14.45 35.90 41.18
N PHE A 4 -14.29 35.95 42.50
CA PHE A 4 -13.02 35.71 43.20
C PHE A 4 -12.60 34.22 43.12
N LEU A 5 -13.56 33.30 43.22
CA LEU A 5 -13.34 31.87 42.95
C LEU A 5 -12.99 31.60 41.49
N ASN A 6 -13.63 32.28 40.53
CA ASN A 6 -13.26 32.13 39.11
C ASN A 6 -11.84 32.63 38.82
N PHE A 7 -11.40 33.70 39.49
CA PHE A 7 -10.02 34.19 39.42
C PHE A 7 -9.01 33.19 40.00
N LEU A 8 -9.31 32.55 41.14
CA LEU A 8 -8.50 31.45 41.69
C LEU A 8 -8.48 30.20 40.79
N CYS A 9 -9.59 29.88 40.12
CA CYS A 9 -9.64 28.81 39.11
C CYS A 9 -8.81 29.14 37.86
N MET A 10 -8.75 30.40 37.43
CA MET A 10 -7.88 30.81 36.32
C MET A 10 -6.39 30.68 36.64
N ILE A 11 -5.96 30.99 37.88
CA ILE A 11 -4.59 30.75 38.36
C ILE A 11 -4.22 29.25 38.28
N SER A 12 -5.20 28.38 38.50
CA SER A 12 -5.04 26.93 38.43
C SER A 12 -4.89 26.42 36.97
N ILE A 13 -5.61 27.03 36.02
CA ILE A 13 -5.53 26.75 34.58
C ILE A 13 -4.19 27.25 33.98
N PHE A 14 -3.66 28.36 34.50
CA PHE A 14 -2.38 28.91 34.10
C PHE A 14 -1.20 28.02 34.52
N SER A 15 -1.30 27.46 35.74
CA SER A 15 -0.35 26.47 36.26
C SER A 15 -0.30 25.21 35.39
N MET A 16 -1.44 24.82 34.79
CA MET A 16 -1.51 23.71 33.83
C MET A 16 -0.85 24.03 32.47
N HIS A 17 -1.07 25.22 31.90
CA HIS A 17 -0.48 25.58 30.60
C HIS A 17 1.06 25.69 30.65
N ALA A 18 1.61 26.20 31.75
CA ALA A 18 3.06 26.23 31.97
C ALA A 18 3.66 24.82 32.13
N CYS A 19 2.93 23.88 32.76
CA CYS A 19 3.34 22.47 32.83
C CYS A 19 3.34 21.78 31.46
N ILE A 20 2.38 22.13 30.59
CA ILE A 20 2.30 21.61 29.21
C ILE A 20 3.45 22.16 28.35
N GLY A 21 3.82 23.44 28.53
CA GLY A 21 4.99 24.04 27.88
C GLY A 21 6.29 23.34 28.26
N ALA A 22 6.50 23.05 29.55
CA ALA A 22 7.67 22.31 30.04
C ALA A 22 7.75 20.87 29.49
N ALA A 23 6.60 20.22 29.25
CA ALA A 23 6.53 18.86 28.72
C ALA A 23 6.85 18.74 27.22
N LEU A 24 6.70 19.83 26.45
CA LEU A 24 6.89 19.83 24.98
C LEU A 24 8.32 20.19 24.53
N ILE A 25 9.16 20.67 25.45
CA ILE A 25 10.51 21.18 25.16
C ILE A 25 11.56 20.09 24.81
N PRO A 26 11.52 18.85 25.34
CA PRO A 26 12.48 17.80 24.97
C PRO A 26 12.49 17.44 23.48
N GLY A 27 11.40 17.71 22.75
CA GLY A 27 11.25 17.42 21.32
C GLY A 27 12.00 18.39 20.38
N LEU A 28 12.57 19.48 20.90
CA LEU A 28 13.00 20.63 20.08
C LEU A 28 14.52 20.82 19.95
N VAL A 29 15.34 20.06 20.68
CA VAL A 29 16.80 20.14 20.53
C VAL A 29 17.25 19.16 19.43
N GLN A 30 17.51 19.68 18.24
CA GLN A 30 18.03 18.93 17.09
C GLN A 30 19.57 18.98 17.03
N ASP A 31 20.25 18.77 18.16
CA ASP A 31 21.72 18.69 18.17
C ASP A 31 22.17 17.22 18.19
N GLU A 32 23.19 16.88 17.39
CA GLU A 32 23.62 15.50 17.11
C GLU A 32 24.40 14.86 18.28
N GLU A 33 24.82 15.65 19.28
CA GLU A 33 25.42 15.13 20.52
C GLU A 33 24.38 15.04 21.65
N THR A 34 23.99 13.81 21.99
CA THR A 34 23.00 13.47 23.03
C THR A 34 23.32 14.07 24.41
N SER A 35 24.57 14.41 24.72
CA SER A 35 24.96 14.96 26.03
C SER A 35 24.59 16.45 26.24
N HIS A 36 24.56 17.23 25.16
CA HIS A 36 24.18 18.64 25.21
C HIS A 36 22.65 18.83 25.19
N ARG A 37 21.91 17.91 24.58
CA ARG A 37 20.44 17.95 24.51
C ARG A 37 19.75 17.91 25.88
N ASP A 38 20.15 16.98 26.74
CA ASP A 38 19.57 16.86 28.08
C ASP A 38 19.98 18.04 28.97
N THR A 39 21.21 18.53 28.80
CA THR A 39 21.73 19.72 29.49
C THR A 39 20.95 20.98 29.08
N VAL A 40 20.70 21.16 27.78
CA VAL A 40 19.92 22.27 27.23
C VAL A 40 18.46 22.19 27.69
N ALA A 41 17.84 21.02 27.63
CA ALA A 41 16.47 20.81 28.11
C ALA A 41 16.36 21.10 29.62
N SER A 42 17.34 20.66 30.43
CA SER A 42 17.39 20.94 31.86
C SER A 42 17.54 22.43 32.16
N ILE A 43 18.36 23.17 31.41
CA ILE A 43 18.52 24.62 31.57
C ILE A 43 17.24 25.35 31.20
N VAL A 44 16.59 24.96 30.08
CA VAL A 44 15.32 25.54 29.65
C VAL A 44 14.23 25.31 30.71
N ILE A 45 14.10 24.09 31.22
CA ILE A 45 13.14 23.76 32.28
C ILE A 45 13.41 24.58 33.55
N LYS A 46 14.69 24.71 33.94
CA LYS A 46 15.09 25.49 35.11
C LYS A 46 14.75 26.98 34.96
N VAL A 47 15.04 27.58 33.81
CA VAL A 47 14.74 28.99 33.54
C VAL A 47 13.24 29.22 33.47
N TYR A 48 12.50 28.38 32.74
CA TYR A 48 11.03 28.46 32.71
C TYR A 48 10.39 28.29 34.09
N GLY A 49 10.87 27.34 34.88
CA GLY A 49 10.37 27.11 36.23
C GLY A 49 10.57 28.32 37.15
N GLN A 50 11.73 29.00 37.04
CA GLN A 50 11.99 30.23 37.79
C GLN A 50 11.10 31.38 37.33
N VAL A 51 10.97 31.56 36.01
CA VAL A 51 10.12 32.61 35.41
C VAL A 51 8.66 32.42 35.79
N GLN A 52 8.18 31.18 35.77
CA GLN A 52 6.84 30.82 36.23
C GLN A 52 6.64 31.16 37.71
N GLN A 53 7.61 30.87 38.57
CA GLN A 53 7.53 31.23 39.99
C GLN A 53 7.47 32.75 40.20
N ASP A 54 8.23 33.52 39.43
CA ASP A 54 8.29 34.97 39.60
C ASP A 54 7.04 35.66 39.02
N PHE A 55 6.46 35.15 37.92
CA PHE A 55 5.13 35.56 37.45
C PHE A 55 4.05 35.22 38.48
N ASN A 56 4.07 34.02 39.05
CA ASN A 56 3.11 33.62 40.08
C ASN A 56 3.20 34.50 41.33
N LYS A 57 4.40 34.90 41.75
CA LYS A 57 4.58 35.85 42.87
C LYS A 57 3.96 37.21 42.57
N GLU A 58 4.18 37.76 41.38
CA GLU A 58 3.61 39.06 41.02
C GLU A 58 2.08 39.00 40.90
N ILE A 59 1.54 37.88 40.39
CA ILE A 59 0.09 37.64 40.38
C ILE A 59 -0.46 37.64 41.81
N VAL A 60 0.20 36.99 42.76
CA VAL A 60 -0.22 37.01 44.18
C VAL A 60 -0.16 38.42 44.76
N VAL A 61 0.89 39.20 44.46
CA VAL A 61 1.02 40.60 44.91
C VAL A 61 -0.11 41.47 44.36
N PHE A 62 -0.42 41.35 43.06
CA PHE A 62 -1.53 42.07 42.44
C PHE A 62 -2.88 41.66 43.04
N SER A 63 -3.07 40.36 43.26
CA SER A 63 -4.29 39.79 43.84
C SER A 63 -4.52 40.27 45.26
N GLN A 64 -3.46 40.31 46.09
CA GLN A 64 -3.53 40.80 47.46
C GLN A 64 -3.84 42.31 47.47
N ALA A 65 -3.20 43.09 46.60
CA ALA A 65 -3.46 44.53 46.52
C ALA A 65 -4.90 44.85 46.04
N LEU A 66 -5.45 44.02 45.14
CA LEU A 66 -6.87 44.07 44.75
C LEU A 66 -7.79 43.74 45.93
N GLN A 67 -7.45 42.68 46.68
CA GLN A 67 -8.21 42.27 47.86
C GLN A 67 -8.19 43.33 48.97
N ASP A 68 -7.03 43.95 49.23
CA ASP A 68 -6.88 45.03 50.20
C ASP A 68 -7.62 46.30 49.76
N SER A 69 -7.64 46.59 48.45
CA SER A 69 -8.40 47.72 47.90
C SER A 69 -9.90 47.45 47.98
N PHE A 70 -10.34 46.21 47.74
CA PHE A 70 -11.73 45.81 47.88
C PHE A 70 -12.20 45.85 49.33
N GLN A 71 -11.35 45.43 50.28
CA GLN A 71 -11.63 45.54 51.71
C GLN A 71 -11.81 47.00 52.14
N SER A 72 -10.98 47.93 51.62
CA SER A 72 -11.15 49.35 51.89
C SER A 72 -12.44 49.96 51.30
N LEU A 73 -13.04 49.30 50.30
CA LEU A 73 -14.34 49.67 49.74
C LEU A 73 -15.50 49.18 50.61
N THR A 74 -15.36 47.99 51.20
CA THR A 74 -16.39 47.39 52.07
C THR A 74 -16.45 48.01 53.45
N ASP A 75 -15.39 48.71 53.86
CA ASP A 75 -15.28 49.36 55.17
C ASP A 75 -15.71 50.85 55.13
N ALA A 76 -16.20 51.37 54.00
CA ALA A 76 -16.62 52.76 53.81
C ALA A 76 -18.10 52.98 54.17
N ASP A 77 -18.42 54.06 54.88
CA ASP A 77 -19.80 54.49 55.18
C ASP A 77 -20.54 54.97 53.91
N ASP A 78 -21.86 54.80 53.89
CA ASP A 78 -22.75 55.06 52.74
C ASP A 78 -22.58 56.48 52.13
N ASP A 79 -22.24 57.49 52.94
CA ASP A 79 -22.03 58.88 52.50
C ASP A 79 -20.71 59.10 51.72
N GLN A 80 -19.79 58.14 51.74
CA GLN A 80 -18.48 58.20 51.06
C GLN A 80 -18.32 57.18 49.93
N ALA A 81 -19.40 56.48 49.56
CA ALA A 81 -19.35 55.36 48.60
C ALA A 81 -18.77 55.77 47.24
N VAL A 82 -19.15 56.93 46.71
CA VAL A 82 -18.69 57.40 45.38
C VAL A 82 -17.19 57.74 45.39
N ASP A 83 -16.72 58.50 46.38
CA ASP A 83 -15.29 58.86 46.53
C ASP A 83 -14.42 57.63 46.84
N SER A 84 -14.97 56.65 47.56
CA SER A 84 -14.31 55.36 47.84
C SER A 84 -14.20 54.48 46.59
N ILE A 85 -15.20 54.49 45.72
CA ILE A 85 -15.18 53.81 44.41
C ILE A 85 -14.15 54.46 43.47
N GLU A 86 -14.09 55.80 43.41
CA GLU A 86 -13.10 56.51 42.59
C GLU A 86 -11.67 56.23 43.09
N LYS A 87 -11.44 56.25 44.41
CA LYS A 87 -10.15 55.88 45.02
C LYS A 87 -9.80 54.41 44.78
N PHE A 88 -10.78 53.50 44.84
CA PHE A 88 -10.59 52.08 44.52
C PHE A 88 -10.15 51.89 43.06
N ASN A 89 -10.82 52.55 42.12
CA ASN A 89 -10.47 52.49 40.70
C ASN A 89 -9.08 53.09 40.43
N ALA A 90 -8.75 54.23 41.03
CA ALA A 90 -7.45 54.86 40.89
C ALA A 90 -6.31 54.00 41.46
N LYS A 91 -6.50 53.42 42.65
CA LYS A 91 -5.52 52.56 43.33
C LYS A 91 -5.31 51.23 42.60
N THR A 92 -6.39 50.63 42.10
CA THR A 92 -6.36 49.39 41.31
C THR A 92 -5.64 49.59 39.97
N ASN A 93 -5.94 50.69 39.27
CA ASN A 93 -5.25 51.04 38.02
C ASN A 93 -3.76 51.36 38.25
N ALA A 94 -3.42 52.08 39.31
CA ALA A 94 -2.02 52.36 39.65
C ALA A 94 -1.23 51.07 39.95
N GLN A 95 -1.84 50.13 40.66
CA GLN A 95 -1.23 48.83 40.96
C GLN A 95 -1.10 47.95 39.70
N LEU A 96 -2.09 47.97 38.79
CA LEU A 96 -2.02 47.28 37.50
C LEU A 96 -0.81 47.77 36.69
N GLN A 97 -0.62 49.08 36.59
CA GLN A 97 0.53 49.66 35.87
C GLN A 97 1.88 49.29 36.51
N LYS A 98 1.93 49.10 37.82
CA LYS A 98 3.13 48.65 38.53
C LYS A 98 3.43 47.19 38.21
N SER A 99 2.43 46.32 38.25
CA SER A 99 2.59 44.89 37.98
C SER A 99 2.94 44.60 36.52
N ILE A 100 2.36 45.35 35.55
CA ILE A 100 2.77 45.26 34.14
C ILE A 100 4.27 45.56 33.97
N LYS A 101 4.81 46.59 34.64
CA LYS A 101 6.24 46.90 34.56
C LYS A 101 7.13 45.80 35.13
N VAL A 102 6.68 45.09 36.17
CA VAL A 102 7.40 43.96 36.76
C VAL A 102 7.37 42.76 35.82
N ILE A 103 6.20 42.46 35.24
CA ILE A 103 5.98 41.37 34.28
C ILE A 103 6.88 41.53 33.05
N ASN A 104 6.91 42.72 32.44
CA ASN A 104 7.78 42.98 31.28
C ASN A 104 9.26 42.82 31.64
N ARG A 105 9.67 43.26 32.84
CA ARG A 105 11.05 43.09 33.32
C ARG A 105 11.42 41.62 33.57
N ILE A 106 10.46 40.79 34.01
CA ILE A 106 10.68 39.33 34.15
C ILE A 106 10.94 38.73 32.76
N SER A 107 10.10 39.04 31.78
CA SER A 107 10.24 38.59 30.38
C SER A 107 11.62 38.98 29.80
N ASP A 108 12.01 40.25 29.90
CA ASP A 108 13.28 40.77 29.38
C ASP A 108 14.52 40.11 30.01
N ASN A 109 14.48 39.82 31.31
CA ASN A 109 15.62 39.23 32.03
C ASN A 109 15.75 37.71 31.82
N SER A 110 14.67 37.04 31.40
CA SER A 110 14.62 35.59 31.24
C SER A 110 15.56 35.07 30.15
N LEU A 111 15.64 35.78 29.00
CA LEU A 111 16.58 35.46 27.94
C LEU A 111 18.04 35.57 28.41
N LYS A 112 18.34 36.63 29.16
CA LYS A 112 19.69 36.85 29.69
C LYS A 112 20.09 35.72 30.65
N GLN A 113 19.18 35.30 31.51
CA GLN A 113 19.37 34.18 32.42
C GLN A 113 19.58 32.84 31.67
N TYR A 114 18.83 32.61 30.59
CA TYR A 114 19.03 31.46 29.70
C TYR A 114 20.45 31.43 29.12
N TYR A 115 20.93 32.54 28.56
CA TYR A 115 22.30 32.61 28.02
C TYR A 115 23.38 32.47 29.10
N ASP A 116 23.17 33.03 30.29
CA ASP A 116 24.12 32.92 31.39
C ASP A 116 24.23 31.48 31.91
N GLU A 117 23.13 30.73 32.00
CA GLU A 117 23.14 29.31 32.40
C GLU A 117 23.73 28.41 31.31
N MET A 118 23.47 28.69 30.03
CA MET A 118 24.12 27.99 28.91
C MET A 118 25.64 28.19 28.92
N LYS A 119 26.10 29.42 29.16
CA LYS A 119 27.52 29.75 29.27
C LYS A 119 28.18 29.02 30.44
N LYS A 120 27.51 28.91 31.59
CA LYS A 120 27.99 28.12 32.74
C LYS A 120 28.11 26.63 32.44
N ALA A 121 27.25 26.10 31.57
CA ALA A 121 27.30 24.71 31.11
C ALA A 121 28.36 24.46 30.02
N GLY A 122 29.18 25.45 29.67
CA GLY A 122 30.23 25.32 28.66
C GLY A 122 29.71 25.36 27.22
N ILE A 123 28.45 25.72 27.00
CA ILE A 123 27.80 25.73 25.69
C ILE A 123 27.89 27.15 25.12
N SER A 124 28.68 27.32 24.05
CA SER A 124 28.95 28.62 23.43
C SER A 124 28.04 28.86 22.23
N PHE A 125 27.01 29.68 22.39
CA PHE A 125 26.22 30.22 21.28
C PHE A 125 26.67 31.66 20.93
N THR A 126 26.62 32.02 19.66
CA THR A 126 26.81 33.40 19.21
C THR A 126 25.58 34.21 19.62
N LEU A 127 25.75 35.22 20.48
CA LEU A 127 24.67 36.10 20.93
C LEU A 127 23.95 36.74 19.73
N GLY A 128 22.72 36.30 19.46
CA GLY A 128 21.93 36.84 18.36
C GLY A 128 20.71 36.00 17.97
N VAL A 129 19.79 36.64 17.24
CA VAL A 129 18.43 36.20 16.85
C VAL A 129 18.40 34.94 15.94
N THR A 130 19.51 34.25 15.76
CA THR A 130 19.63 33.08 14.87
C THR A 130 19.46 31.76 15.60
N ASP A 131 19.59 31.70 16.94
CA ASP A 131 19.33 30.48 17.73
C ASP A 131 17.83 30.10 17.64
N PRO A 132 17.47 28.94 17.05
CA PRO A 132 16.09 28.48 16.95
C PRO A 132 15.39 28.28 18.31
N VAL A 133 16.13 27.86 19.33
CA VAL A 133 15.62 27.60 20.68
C VAL A 133 15.35 28.92 21.38
N ALA A 134 16.29 29.87 21.35
CA ALA A 134 16.09 31.21 21.90
C ALA A 134 14.95 31.98 21.19
N ARG A 135 14.78 31.82 19.87
CA ARG A 135 13.66 32.41 19.11
C ARG A 135 12.30 31.83 19.48
N LYS A 136 12.25 30.55 19.82
CA LYS A 136 11.00 29.93 20.28
C LYS A 136 10.72 30.30 21.73
N LEU A 137 11.73 30.28 22.60
CA LEU A 137 11.65 30.76 23.99
C LEU A 137 11.13 32.20 24.06
N GLN A 138 11.67 33.11 23.25
CA GLN A 138 11.19 34.49 23.22
C GLN A 138 9.74 34.60 22.72
N ARG A 139 9.35 33.82 21.71
CA ARG A 139 7.97 33.83 21.21
C ARG A 139 6.98 33.31 22.26
N ASP A 140 7.34 32.23 22.94
CA ASP A 140 6.52 31.60 23.97
C ASP A 140 6.41 32.53 25.20
N LEU A 141 7.51 33.17 25.62
CA LEU A 141 7.51 34.18 26.70
C LEU A 141 6.68 35.42 26.34
N ASN A 142 6.79 35.92 25.10
CA ASN A 142 5.98 37.05 24.63
C ASN A 142 4.48 36.70 24.58
N SER A 143 4.14 35.46 24.23
CA SER A 143 2.74 34.99 24.27
C SER A 143 2.21 34.97 25.70
N ILE A 144 3.00 34.41 26.63
CA ILE A 144 2.63 34.36 28.06
C ILE A 144 2.50 35.78 28.64
N GLU A 145 3.44 36.68 28.35
CA GLU A 145 3.38 38.08 28.76
C GLU A 145 2.11 38.77 28.23
N TYR A 146 1.80 38.57 26.94
CA TYR A 146 0.62 39.15 26.32
C TYR A 146 -0.67 38.64 26.96
N ASP A 147 -0.80 37.33 27.15
CA ASP A 147 -1.99 36.70 27.72
C ASP A 147 -2.20 37.15 29.18
N VAL A 148 -1.14 37.20 29.99
CA VAL A 148 -1.21 37.69 31.39
C VAL A 148 -1.64 39.15 31.44
N ILE A 149 -1.03 40.03 30.62
CA ILE A 149 -1.36 41.45 30.60
C ILE A 149 -2.79 41.69 30.08
N TYR A 150 -3.19 40.96 29.04
CA TYR A 150 -4.53 41.04 28.48
C TYR A 150 -5.59 40.62 29.51
N ASP A 151 -5.38 39.50 30.19
CA ASP A 151 -6.32 38.98 31.18
C ASP A 151 -6.38 39.84 32.45
N MET A 152 -5.27 40.43 32.89
CA MET A 152 -5.26 41.42 33.98
C MET A 152 -6.06 42.68 33.60
N LYS A 153 -5.97 43.14 32.35
CA LYS A 153 -6.76 44.27 31.84
C LYS A 153 -8.24 43.92 31.77
N VAL A 154 -8.58 42.75 31.22
CA VAL A 154 -9.97 42.25 31.14
C VAL A 154 -10.57 42.06 32.53
N ALA A 155 -9.79 41.60 33.52
CA ALA A 155 -10.25 41.49 34.90
C ALA A 155 -10.57 42.86 35.53
N VAL A 156 -9.82 43.91 35.19
CA VAL A 156 -10.06 45.28 35.64
C VAL A 156 -11.23 45.92 34.88
N GLU A 157 -11.35 45.71 33.57
CA GLU A 157 -12.46 46.21 32.75
C GLU A 157 -13.79 45.57 33.17
N LYS A 158 -13.80 44.27 33.50
CA LYS A 158 -14.99 43.56 34.02
C LYS A 158 -15.42 43.99 35.44
N VAL A 159 -14.64 44.84 36.10
CA VAL A 159 -14.96 45.46 37.40
C VAL A 159 -15.56 46.87 37.21
N GLN A 160 -15.55 47.45 36.00
CA GLN A 160 -16.17 48.76 35.75
C GLN A 160 -17.71 48.65 35.62
N PHE A 161 -18.41 49.29 36.56
CA PHE A 161 -19.86 49.18 36.82
C PHE A 161 -20.78 50.09 35.96
N ILE A 162 -20.34 50.60 34.82
CA ILE A 162 -21.02 51.77 34.20
C ILE A 162 -22.38 51.41 33.56
N ASP A 163 -22.53 50.26 32.90
CA ASP A 163 -23.76 50.01 32.12
C ASP A 163 -24.93 49.43 32.95
N THR A 164 -24.64 48.84 34.12
CA THR A 164 -25.67 48.20 34.97
C THR A 164 -26.31 49.18 35.96
N LEU A 165 -25.67 50.32 36.25
CA LEU A 165 -26.16 51.28 37.23
C LEU A 165 -27.33 52.13 36.71
N ASP A 166 -27.40 52.43 35.41
CA ASP A 166 -28.51 53.18 34.83
C ASP A 166 -29.80 52.35 34.76
N GLU A 167 -29.69 51.05 34.46
CA GLU A 167 -30.82 50.11 34.45
C GLU A 167 -31.34 49.86 35.87
N ILE A 168 -30.44 49.66 36.85
CA ILE A 168 -30.80 49.50 38.27
C ILE A 168 -31.42 50.79 38.83
N ASN A 169 -30.91 51.97 38.45
CA ASN A 169 -31.48 53.23 38.88
C ASN A 169 -32.89 53.45 38.29
N GLN A 170 -33.13 53.08 37.03
CA GLN A 170 -34.48 53.12 36.42
C GLN A 170 -35.48 52.17 37.11
N GLU A 171 -35.06 50.96 37.48
CA GLU A 171 -35.89 50.01 38.22
C GLU A 171 -36.18 50.49 39.65
N ILE A 172 -35.19 51.08 40.34
CA ILE A 172 -35.36 51.65 41.68
C ILE A 172 -36.33 52.85 41.65
N GLN A 173 -36.25 53.74 40.65
CA GLN A 173 -37.18 54.85 40.53
C GLN A 173 -38.62 54.37 40.22
N SER A 174 -38.77 53.33 39.39
CA SER A 174 -40.08 52.74 39.07
C SER A 174 -40.69 52.02 40.28
N ALA A 175 -39.89 51.27 41.04
CA ALA A 175 -40.32 50.61 42.27
C ALA A 175 -40.70 51.63 43.36
N LYS A 176 -39.96 52.73 43.47
CA LYS A 176 -40.25 53.83 44.41
C LYS A 176 -41.56 54.54 44.08
N ALA A 177 -41.87 54.75 42.79
CA ALA A 177 -43.13 55.34 42.35
C ALA A 177 -44.34 54.43 42.62
N ALA A 178 -44.22 53.12 42.36
CA ALA A 178 -45.26 52.13 42.66
C ALA A 178 -45.50 52.00 44.17
N PHE A 179 -44.43 52.07 44.97
CA PHE A 179 -44.49 52.02 46.43
C PHE A 179 -45.17 53.24 47.05
N LEU A 180 -44.87 54.45 46.57
CA LEU A 180 -45.54 55.69 47.00
C LEU A 180 -47.04 55.67 46.70
N SER A 181 -47.44 55.18 45.52
CA SER A 181 -48.85 55.06 45.13
C SER A 181 -49.63 54.08 46.02
N LYS A 182 -49.01 52.96 46.41
CA LYS A 182 -49.58 51.98 47.34
C LYS A 182 -49.69 52.55 48.77
N ALA A 183 -48.65 53.24 49.24
CA ALA A 183 -48.63 53.85 50.56
C ALA A 183 -49.67 54.98 50.70
N GLU A 184 -49.93 55.75 49.65
CA GLU A 184 -50.99 56.76 49.61
C GLU A 184 -52.40 56.15 49.65
N GLN A 185 -52.62 55.01 48.97
CA GLN A 185 -53.88 54.26 49.05
C GLN A 185 -54.12 53.66 50.45
N ASP A 186 -53.08 53.08 51.05
CA ASP A 186 -53.17 52.46 52.38
C ASP A 186 -53.31 53.52 53.50
N TYR A 187 -52.70 54.70 53.34
CA TYR A 187 -52.90 55.85 54.23
C TYR A 187 -54.33 56.42 54.12
N ALA A 188 -54.90 56.47 52.91
CA ALA A 188 -56.29 56.89 52.70
C ALA A 188 -57.30 55.89 53.31
N LEU A 189 -57.03 54.59 53.22
CA LEU A 189 -57.81 53.53 53.88
C LEU A 189 -57.70 53.60 55.42
N ALA A 190 -56.51 53.90 55.96
CA ALA A 190 -56.29 54.09 57.39
C ALA A 190 -56.98 55.37 57.93
N GLN A 191 -57.01 56.47 57.16
CA GLN A 191 -57.77 57.67 57.50
C GLN A 191 -59.28 57.42 57.55
N ALA A 192 -59.81 56.64 56.60
CA ALA A 192 -61.23 56.27 56.58
C ALA A 192 -61.61 55.43 57.82
N ALA A 193 -60.74 54.50 58.24
CA ALA A 193 -60.95 53.66 59.43
C ALA A 193 -60.81 54.42 60.76
N ALA A 194 -60.02 55.49 60.82
CA ALA A 194 -59.79 56.28 62.04
C ALA A 194 -60.97 57.21 62.43
N SER A 195 -61.95 57.39 61.54
CA SER A 195 -63.08 58.32 61.75
C SER A 195 -64.21 57.79 62.65
N GLN A 196 -64.16 56.53 63.14
CA GLN A 196 -65.30 55.93 63.86
C GLN A 196 -65.11 55.43 65.30
N LYS A 197 -63.95 55.51 65.97
CA LYS A 197 -63.88 55.10 67.40
C LYS A 197 -62.98 55.98 68.28
N ARG A 198 -63.55 56.48 69.38
CA ARG A 198 -62.88 57.29 70.42
C ARG A 198 -61.87 56.47 71.22
N LYS A 199 -60.61 56.92 71.13
CA LYS A 199 -59.55 57.10 72.14
C LYS A 199 -59.27 55.99 73.19
N VAL A 200 -58.02 55.49 73.07
CA VAL A 200 -57.05 54.98 74.08
C VAL A 200 -56.77 53.47 74.15
N THR A 201 -57.60 52.57 73.64
CA THR A 201 -57.24 51.11 73.63
C THR A 201 -56.65 50.61 72.30
N ALA A 202 -56.80 51.35 71.20
CA ALA A 202 -56.38 50.92 69.86
C ALA A 202 -54.85 50.89 69.62
N TRP A 203 -54.05 51.65 70.39
CA TRP A 203 -52.61 51.78 70.13
C TRP A 203 -51.79 50.53 70.50
N LYS A 204 -52.31 49.68 71.40
CA LYS A 204 -51.68 48.38 71.73
C LYS A 204 -52.02 47.29 70.72
N GLU A 205 -53.24 47.28 70.18
CA GLU A 205 -53.64 46.33 69.13
C GLU A 205 -53.02 46.69 67.76
N TYR A 206 -52.87 47.98 67.43
CA TYR A 206 -52.18 48.42 66.20
C TYR A 206 -50.70 48.01 66.16
N LYS A 207 -50.02 47.99 67.31
CA LYS A 207 -48.60 47.60 67.40
C LYS A 207 -48.40 46.08 67.28
N ILE A 208 -49.41 45.30 67.64
CA ILE A 208 -49.42 43.83 67.50
C ILE A 208 -49.83 43.46 66.06
N ALA A 209 -50.88 44.09 65.51
CA ALA A 209 -51.29 43.90 64.12
C ALA A 209 -50.24 44.37 63.10
N GLY A 210 -49.50 45.46 63.39
CA GLY A 210 -48.40 45.93 62.55
C GLY A 210 -47.17 45.01 62.54
N LYS A 211 -46.92 44.27 63.64
CA LYS A 211 -45.86 43.24 63.69
C LYS A 211 -46.26 41.95 62.98
N ASP A 212 -47.52 41.53 63.12
CA ASP A 212 -48.06 40.37 62.38
C ASP A 212 -48.18 40.64 60.87
N PHE A 213 -48.50 41.89 60.48
CA PHE A 213 -48.49 42.33 59.09
C PHE A 213 -47.07 42.33 58.51
N LEU A 214 -46.07 42.88 59.23
CA LEU A 214 -44.67 42.84 58.78
C LEU A 214 -44.13 41.41 58.67
N GLY A 215 -44.48 40.52 59.61
CA GLY A 215 -44.06 39.12 59.61
C GLY A 215 -44.68 38.32 58.46
N ARG A 216 -45.99 38.46 58.23
CA ARG A 216 -46.68 37.82 57.08
C ARG A 216 -46.25 38.42 55.74
N PHE A 217 -45.90 39.70 55.70
CA PHE A 217 -45.37 40.39 54.53
C PHE A 217 -43.94 39.93 54.20
N GLN A 218 -43.08 39.75 55.20
CA GLN A 218 -41.74 39.20 55.02
C GLN A 218 -41.79 37.74 54.59
N ASP A 219 -42.63 36.91 55.21
CA ASP A 219 -42.73 35.48 54.86
C ASP A 219 -43.37 35.25 53.48
N ALA A 220 -44.39 36.03 53.10
CA ALA A 220 -45.01 35.94 51.78
C ALA A 220 -44.12 36.51 50.66
N ALA A 221 -43.44 37.64 50.89
CA ALA A 221 -42.50 38.21 49.94
C ALA A 221 -41.26 37.31 49.77
N GLU A 222 -40.78 36.66 50.83
CA GLU A 222 -39.66 35.73 50.74
C GLU A 222 -40.04 34.43 50.04
N GLN A 223 -41.27 33.92 50.21
CA GLN A 223 -41.75 32.74 49.48
C GLN A 223 -42.09 33.01 48.01
N GLU A 224 -42.76 34.12 47.68
CA GLU A 224 -43.04 34.48 46.27
C GLU A 224 -41.76 34.85 45.52
N CYS A 225 -40.82 35.55 46.17
CA CYS A 225 -39.54 35.89 45.56
C CYS A 225 -38.64 34.65 45.42
N LYS A 226 -38.63 33.71 46.37
CA LYS A 226 -37.95 32.41 46.19
C LYS A 226 -38.60 31.57 45.09
N ALA A 227 -39.93 31.52 45.00
CA ALA A 227 -40.63 30.77 43.96
C ALA A 227 -40.42 31.38 42.56
N ALA A 228 -40.50 32.70 42.43
CA ALA A 228 -40.26 33.41 41.18
C ALA A 228 -38.78 33.38 40.75
N VAL A 229 -37.83 33.49 41.69
CA VAL A 229 -36.39 33.35 41.40
C VAL A 229 -36.04 31.91 41.07
N VAL A 230 -36.59 30.91 41.76
CA VAL A 230 -36.37 29.49 41.42
C VAL A 230 -37.02 29.15 40.08
N GLN A 231 -38.22 29.66 39.78
CA GLN A 231 -38.86 29.48 38.48
C GLN A 231 -38.10 30.19 37.36
N ALA A 232 -37.71 31.46 37.54
CA ALA A 232 -36.92 32.19 36.55
C ALA A 232 -35.51 31.60 36.37
N VAL A 233 -34.87 31.14 37.44
CA VAL A 233 -33.56 30.45 37.38
C VAL A 233 -33.71 29.09 36.70
N ASN A 234 -34.78 28.33 36.97
CA ASN A 234 -35.02 27.06 36.30
C ASN A 234 -35.41 27.25 34.82
N GLU A 235 -36.24 28.23 34.48
CA GLU A 235 -36.57 28.59 33.10
C GLU A 235 -35.34 29.10 32.34
N THR A 236 -34.47 29.89 33.00
CA THR A 236 -33.21 30.37 32.41
C THR A 236 -32.18 29.24 32.32
N LEU A 237 -32.12 28.31 33.27
CA LEU A 237 -31.26 27.12 33.22
C LEU A 237 -31.74 26.11 32.19
N ASP A 238 -33.05 25.96 32.00
CA ASP A 238 -33.65 25.14 30.94
C ASP A 238 -33.43 25.81 29.57
N GLN A 239 -33.55 27.14 29.46
CA GLN A 239 -33.23 27.87 28.23
C GLN A 239 -31.73 27.85 27.91
N LEU A 240 -30.85 28.01 28.91
CA LEU A 240 -29.39 27.89 28.75
C LEU A 240 -28.98 26.44 28.48
N GLY A 241 -29.64 25.47 29.11
CA GLY A 241 -29.45 24.05 28.88
C GLY A 241 -29.89 23.65 27.48
N GLN A 242 -31.05 24.13 27.02
CA GLN A 242 -31.57 23.90 25.68
C GLN A 242 -30.70 24.62 24.63
N ALA A 243 -30.33 25.89 24.85
CA ALA A 243 -29.42 26.62 23.95
C ALA A 243 -28.02 25.99 23.89
N ALA A 244 -27.51 25.46 25.01
CA ALA A 244 -26.26 24.71 25.03
C ALA A 244 -26.38 23.36 24.31
N MET A 245 -27.50 22.65 24.45
CA MET A 245 -27.78 21.39 23.74
C MET A 245 -28.04 21.60 22.24
N ASP A 246 -28.70 22.68 21.85
CA ASP A 246 -28.93 23.08 20.46
C ASP A 246 -27.60 23.48 19.81
N ALA A 247 -26.79 24.29 20.49
CA ALA A 247 -25.42 24.62 20.04
C ALA A 247 -24.50 23.39 19.99
N LEU A 248 -24.66 22.42 20.90
CA LEU A 248 -23.93 21.16 20.86
C LEU A 248 -24.38 20.31 19.66
N THR A 249 -25.69 20.22 19.40
CA THR A 249 -26.29 19.49 18.28
C THR A 249 -25.84 20.07 16.93
N ASP A 250 -25.90 21.39 16.77
CA ASP A 250 -25.43 22.09 15.56
C ASP A 250 -23.92 21.86 15.31
N ASN A 251 -23.11 21.87 16.37
CA ASN A 251 -21.68 21.58 16.25
C ASN A 251 -21.40 20.11 15.93
N VAL A 252 -22.19 19.18 16.48
CA VAL A 252 -22.12 17.74 16.17
C VAL A 252 -22.51 17.47 14.72
N ASP A 253 -23.57 18.10 14.22
CA ASP A 253 -24.04 17.97 12.83
C ASP A 253 -23.04 18.57 11.84
N LYS A 254 -22.48 19.73 12.16
CA LYS A 254 -21.42 20.36 11.36
C LYS A 254 -20.15 19.50 11.33
N LEU A 255 -19.73 18.94 12.47
CA LEU A 255 -18.56 18.05 12.56
C LEU A 255 -18.80 16.72 11.82
N ALA A 256 -19.99 16.15 11.94
CA ALA A 256 -20.41 14.95 11.21
C ALA A 256 -20.37 15.20 9.70
N LYS A 257 -20.97 16.30 9.23
CA LYS A 257 -20.97 16.68 7.82
C LYS A 257 -19.56 16.88 7.26
N GLN A 258 -18.73 17.65 7.95
CA GLN A 258 -17.32 17.88 7.55
C GLN A 258 -16.51 16.58 7.51
N THR A 259 -16.70 15.70 8.50
CA THR A 259 -16.02 14.39 8.55
C THR A 259 -16.47 13.49 7.39
N MET A 260 -17.77 13.44 7.10
CA MET A 260 -18.35 12.63 6.03
C MET A 260 -17.95 13.11 4.64
N GLU A 261 -17.96 14.42 4.40
CA GLU A 261 -17.52 15.05 3.15
C GLU A 261 -16.01 14.84 2.91
N SER A 262 -15.18 14.99 3.94
CA SER A 262 -13.75 14.67 3.92
C SER A 262 -13.50 13.21 3.52
N ILE A 263 -14.25 12.28 4.11
CA ILE A 263 -14.13 10.84 3.81
C ILE A 263 -14.53 10.54 2.37
N ALA A 264 -15.68 11.03 1.90
CA ALA A 264 -16.15 10.84 0.52
C ALA A 264 -15.14 11.35 -0.52
N LYS A 265 -14.56 12.53 -0.26
CA LYS A 265 -13.51 13.12 -1.09
C LYS A 265 -12.22 12.29 -1.09
N SER A 266 -11.81 11.77 0.08
CA SER A 266 -10.58 10.98 0.22
C SER A 266 -10.62 9.63 -0.50
N ILE A 267 -11.81 9.03 -0.61
CA ILE A 267 -12.03 7.74 -1.29
C ILE A 267 -12.59 7.89 -2.73
N LYS A 268 -12.61 9.12 -3.27
CA LYS A 268 -13.13 9.48 -4.61
C LYS A 268 -14.50 8.89 -4.91
N PHE A 269 -15.42 9.03 -3.97
CA PHE A 269 -16.77 8.47 -4.08
C PHE A 269 -17.79 9.59 -4.05
N ASP A 270 -18.62 9.68 -5.10
CA ASP A 270 -19.76 10.59 -5.13
C ASP A 270 -20.82 10.05 -4.18
N MET A 271 -21.06 10.76 -3.09
CA MET A 271 -22.14 10.46 -2.15
C MET A 271 -23.01 11.68 -2.00
N ASP A 272 -24.29 11.51 -2.31
CA ASP A 272 -25.34 12.42 -1.90
C ASP A 272 -25.74 12.04 -0.46
N PHE A 273 -25.05 12.64 0.51
CA PHE A 273 -25.41 12.47 1.90
C PHE A 273 -26.60 13.36 2.18
N GLY A 274 -27.80 12.77 2.29
CA GLY A 274 -28.88 13.40 3.04
C GLY A 274 -28.42 13.63 4.49
N THR A 275 -27.80 14.78 4.75
CA THR A 275 -27.15 15.12 6.02
C THR A 275 -28.15 15.25 7.17
N ASP A 276 -29.42 15.46 6.83
CA ASP A 276 -30.48 15.79 7.78
C ASP A 276 -30.87 14.56 8.64
N TYR A 277 -30.81 13.35 8.08
CA TYR A 277 -31.27 12.14 8.77
C TYR A 277 -30.33 11.67 9.91
N LEU A 278 -29.02 11.92 9.82
CA LEU A 278 -28.07 11.48 10.85
C LEU A 278 -28.10 12.41 12.08
N GLY A 279 -28.22 13.72 11.82
CA GLY A 279 -28.39 14.74 12.86
C GLY A 279 -29.70 14.59 13.60
N GLU A 280 -30.80 14.33 12.90
CA GLU A 280 -32.10 14.02 13.52
C GLU A 280 -32.04 12.79 14.43
N GLN A 281 -31.38 11.70 14.01
CA GLN A 281 -31.27 10.50 14.84
C GLN A 281 -30.34 10.66 16.06
N LEU A 282 -29.26 11.43 15.94
CA LEU A 282 -28.37 11.71 17.07
C LEU A 282 -29.01 12.69 18.05
N SER A 283 -29.66 13.74 17.55
CA SER A 283 -30.38 14.74 18.33
C SER A 283 -31.52 14.10 19.13
N ALA A 284 -32.33 13.23 18.51
CA ALA A 284 -33.40 12.49 19.19
C ALA A 284 -32.89 11.50 20.26
N LYS A 285 -31.64 11.02 20.14
CA LYS A 285 -30.98 10.21 21.18
C LYS A 285 -30.41 11.09 22.29
N LEU A 286 -29.77 12.21 21.97
CA LEU A 286 -29.12 13.14 22.90
C LEU A 286 -30.11 13.80 23.88
N GLN A 287 -31.34 14.08 23.45
CA GLN A 287 -32.41 14.62 24.30
C GLN A 287 -32.82 13.71 25.48
N LYS A 288 -32.34 12.45 25.54
CA LYS A 288 -32.70 11.47 26.58
C LYS A 288 -31.60 11.22 27.62
N TYR A 289 -30.47 11.93 27.55
CA TYR A 289 -29.28 11.65 28.37
C TYR A 289 -28.92 12.81 29.32
N THR A 290 -28.36 12.46 30.48
CA THR A 290 -27.85 13.43 31.48
C THR A 290 -26.52 14.05 31.03
N SER A 291 -26.12 15.19 31.63
CA SER A 291 -24.89 15.93 31.28
C SER A 291 -23.61 15.07 31.27
N GLN A 292 -23.52 14.07 32.16
CA GLN A 292 -22.39 13.13 32.23
C GLN A 292 -22.40 12.11 31.07
N GLN A 293 -23.59 11.65 30.66
CA GLN A 293 -23.74 10.73 29.53
C GLN A 293 -23.51 11.43 28.18
N VAL A 294 -23.78 12.74 28.10
CA VAL A 294 -23.46 13.58 26.94
C VAL A 294 -21.95 13.77 26.80
N GLN A 295 -21.20 13.97 27.89
CA GLN A 295 -19.73 14.02 27.86
C GLN A 295 -19.12 12.70 27.36
N ASP A 296 -19.57 11.57 27.89
CA ASP A 296 -19.15 10.24 27.44
C ASP A 296 -19.47 9.99 25.95
N LEU A 297 -20.59 10.52 25.45
CA LEU A 297 -21.00 10.40 24.05
C LEU A 297 -20.15 11.30 23.14
N VAL A 298 -19.84 12.53 23.56
CA VAL A 298 -18.98 13.48 22.83
C VAL A 298 -17.56 12.96 22.70
N GLU A 299 -17.00 12.31 23.74
CA GLU A 299 -15.69 11.65 23.65
C GLU A 299 -15.68 10.48 22.67
N LYS A 300 -16.79 9.75 22.54
CA LYS A 300 -16.94 8.58 21.64
C LYS A 300 -17.40 8.95 20.24
N LEU A 301 -17.93 10.16 20.05
CA LEU A 301 -18.53 10.65 18.82
C LEU A 301 -17.58 10.59 17.60
N PRO A 302 -16.29 10.97 17.70
CA PRO A 302 -15.37 10.84 16.56
C PRO A 302 -15.24 9.40 16.05
N ASN A 303 -15.25 8.41 16.95
CA ASN A 303 -15.17 7.00 16.57
C ASN A 303 -16.49 6.49 15.97
N TYR A 304 -17.63 6.94 16.50
CA TYR A 304 -18.95 6.64 15.93
C TYR A 304 -19.10 7.21 14.51
N LEU A 305 -18.72 8.47 14.31
CA LEU A 305 -18.76 9.13 13.00
C LEU A 305 -17.86 8.44 11.98
N LYS A 306 -16.66 8.01 12.39
CA LYS A 306 -15.77 7.21 11.53
C LYS A 306 -16.41 5.88 11.12
N LYS A 307 -17.01 5.15 12.06
CA LYS A 307 -17.67 3.86 11.80
C LYS A 307 -18.87 4.00 10.88
N GLU A 308 -19.71 5.01 11.09
CA GLU A 308 -20.87 5.29 10.25
C GLU A 308 -20.47 5.79 8.84
N ALA A 309 -19.39 6.57 8.74
CA ALA A 309 -18.83 6.99 7.45
C ALA A 309 -18.31 5.81 6.62
N PHE A 310 -17.59 4.87 7.25
CA PHE A 310 -17.14 3.65 6.60
C PHE A 310 -18.32 2.80 6.11
N LYS A 311 -19.34 2.62 6.97
CA LYS A 311 -20.57 1.90 6.62
C LYS A 311 -21.26 2.52 5.40
N ARG A 312 -21.42 3.84 5.38
CA ARG A 312 -22.04 4.57 4.25
C ARG A 312 -21.18 4.58 2.99
N ALA A 313 -19.85 4.54 3.14
CA ALA A 313 -18.91 4.37 2.03
C ALA A 313 -18.89 2.94 1.43
N GLY A 314 -19.68 2.01 1.99
CA GLY A 314 -19.82 0.61 1.55
C GLY A 314 -18.80 -0.35 2.17
N ILE A 315 -18.18 0.02 3.29
CA ILE A 315 -17.16 -0.77 3.99
C ILE A 315 -17.84 -1.49 5.16
N ASN A 316 -18.29 -2.73 4.93
CA ASN A 316 -19.08 -3.51 5.88
C ASN A 316 -18.21 -4.60 6.57
N GLU A 317 -17.79 -4.26 7.80
CA GLU A 317 -17.52 -5.12 8.98
C GLU A 317 -16.26 -6.03 9.01
N ASP A 318 -15.67 -6.10 10.22
CA ASP A 318 -14.31 -6.55 10.65
C ASP A 318 -13.09 -5.67 10.30
N GLU A 319 -13.33 -4.39 9.97
CA GLU A 319 -12.28 -3.39 9.74
C GLU A 319 -12.11 -2.38 10.89
N ASP A 320 -12.34 -2.81 12.15
CA ASP A 320 -12.22 -1.97 13.35
C ASP A 320 -10.76 -1.48 13.64
N THR A 321 -9.81 -1.72 12.72
CA THR A 321 -8.42 -1.27 12.79
C THR A 321 -8.07 -0.35 11.62
N MET A 322 -7.17 0.61 11.83
CA MET A 322 -6.60 1.47 10.77
C MET A 322 -6.09 0.66 9.56
N VAL A 323 -5.64 -0.57 9.80
CA VAL A 323 -5.20 -1.53 8.77
C VAL A 323 -6.38 -1.97 7.89
N GLY A 324 -7.51 -2.36 8.47
CA GLY A 324 -8.72 -2.75 7.73
C GLY A 324 -9.18 -1.64 6.79
N ALA A 325 -9.37 -0.43 7.35
CA ALA A 325 -9.76 0.76 6.60
C ALA A 325 -8.81 1.07 5.43
N LEU A 326 -7.50 0.94 5.64
CA LEU A 326 -6.50 1.13 4.58
C LEU A 326 -6.66 0.10 3.45
N LYS A 327 -6.89 -1.18 3.78
CA LYS A 327 -7.18 -2.21 2.78
C LYS A 327 -8.45 -1.89 2.00
N ALA A 328 -9.50 -1.40 2.64
CA ALA A 328 -10.72 -0.99 1.94
C ALA A 328 -10.49 0.17 0.98
N VAL A 329 -9.75 1.21 1.38
CA VAL A 329 -9.40 2.33 0.48
C VAL A 329 -8.62 1.85 -0.74
N ILE A 330 -7.60 1.00 -0.53
CA ILE A 330 -6.82 0.44 -1.64
C ILE A 330 -7.72 -0.38 -2.58
N ARG A 331 -8.57 -1.26 -2.05
CA ARG A 331 -9.51 -2.07 -2.85
C ARG A 331 -10.48 -1.20 -3.64
N LYS A 332 -10.98 -0.11 -3.05
CA LYS A 332 -11.88 0.83 -3.72
C LYS A 332 -11.18 1.63 -4.82
N GLN A 333 -9.92 2.00 -4.63
CA GLN A 333 -9.10 2.68 -5.64
C GLN A 333 -8.67 1.74 -6.77
N TYR A 334 -8.45 0.46 -6.46
CA TYR A 334 -8.03 -0.58 -7.40
C TYR A 334 -8.99 -1.77 -7.37
N PRO A 335 -10.24 -1.60 -7.86
CA PRO A 335 -11.23 -2.66 -7.86
C PRO A 335 -10.87 -3.75 -8.87
N VAL A 336 -11.14 -5.00 -8.51
CA VAL A 336 -11.05 -6.14 -9.43
C VAL A 336 -12.23 -6.10 -10.40
N LYS A 337 -11.92 -6.13 -11.71
CA LYS A 337 -12.90 -5.96 -12.79
C LYS A 337 -13.38 -7.30 -13.37
N GLN A 338 -12.62 -8.36 -13.15
CA GLN A 338 -12.92 -9.70 -13.64
C GLN A 338 -14.16 -10.27 -12.95
N LYS A 339 -14.93 -11.08 -13.69
CA LYS A 339 -16.15 -11.70 -13.19
C LYS A 339 -15.83 -13.04 -12.54
N PHE A 340 -15.97 -13.11 -11.21
CA PHE A 340 -15.80 -14.35 -10.43
C PHE A 340 -17.11 -15.14 -10.26
N ASP A 341 -18.26 -14.54 -10.61
CA ASP A 341 -19.56 -15.20 -10.45
C ASP A 341 -19.64 -16.44 -11.34
N GLY A 342 -19.88 -17.59 -10.73
CA GLY A 342 -19.91 -18.89 -11.43
C GLY A 342 -18.54 -19.47 -11.77
N LEU A 343 -17.43 -18.82 -11.40
CA LEU A 343 -16.09 -19.35 -11.61
C LEU A 343 -15.91 -20.66 -10.83
N GLN A 344 -15.37 -21.67 -11.51
CA GLN A 344 -14.95 -22.93 -10.90
C GLN A 344 -13.56 -23.31 -11.38
N VAL A 345 -12.80 -23.96 -10.50
CA VAL A 345 -11.54 -24.60 -10.85
C VAL A 345 -11.80 -25.69 -11.88
N ARG A 346 -11.05 -25.68 -12.97
CA ARG A 346 -11.13 -26.68 -14.02
C ARG A 346 -10.37 -27.93 -13.57
N GLN A 347 -11.09 -28.94 -13.10
CA GLN A 347 -10.52 -30.23 -12.72
C GLN A 347 -10.44 -31.17 -13.93
N SER A 348 -9.44 -30.97 -14.78
CA SER A 348 -9.20 -31.81 -15.96
C SER A 348 -7.77 -31.63 -16.48
N THR A 349 -7.21 -32.69 -17.06
CA THR A 349 -5.93 -32.67 -17.78
C THR A 349 -6.09 -32.35 -19.27
N ALA A 350 -7.33 -32.28 -19.77
CA ALA A 350 -7.61 -31.83 -21.13
C ALA A 350 -7.20 -30.35 -21.34
N LEU A 351 -7.09 -29.92 -22.58
CA LEU A 351 -6.86 -28.51 -22.93
C LEU A 351 -8.09 -27.66 -22.59
N ALA A 352 -7.89 -26.42 -22.13
CA ALA A 352 -8.97 -25.46 -21.97
C ALA A 352 -9.55 -25.03 -23.33
N GLU A 353 -10.79 -24.56 -23.34
CA GLU A 353 -11.49 -24.11 -24.54
C GLU A 353 -10.70 -23.03 -25.30
N GLN A 354 -10.07 -22.09 -24.57
CA GLN A 354 -9.23 -21.06 -25.17
C GLN A 354 -7.98 -21.63 -25.86
N GLU A 355 -7.35 -22.67 -25.30
CA GLU A 355 -6.21 -23.33 -25.94
C GLU A 355 -6.66 -24.14 -27.17
N ILE A 356 -7.84 -24.79 -27.11
CA ILE A 356 -8.42 -25.49 -28.27
C ILE A 356 -8.71 -24.50 -29.41
N GLU A 357 -9.32 -23.36 -29.11
CA GLU A 357 -9.60 -22.33 -30.12
C GLU A 357 -8.30 -21.71 -30.67
N PHE A 358 -7.30 -21.48 -29.81
CA PHE A 358 -5.96 -21.08 -30.26
C PHE A 358 -5.37 -22.10 -31.25
N VAL A 359 -5.40 -23.40 -30.93
CA VAL A 359 -4.88 -24.45 -31.81
C VAL A 359 -5.62 -24.45 -33.14
N LYS A 360 -6.95 -24.33 -33.12
CA LYS A 360 -7.78 -24.23 -34.33
C LYS A 360 -7.40 -23.02 -35.20
N ASN A 361 -7.08 -21.87 -34.59
CA ASN A 361 -6.69 -20.67 -35.31
C ASN A 361 -5.24 -20.69 -35.82
N ARG A 362 -4.31 -21.27 -35.05
CA ARG A 362 -2.88 -21.29 -35.38
C ARG A 362 -2.47 -22.44 -36.31
N MET A 363 -3.07 -23.62 -36.18
CA MET A 363 -2.64 -24.79 -36.97
C MET A 363 -2.69 -24.59 -38.49
N PRO A 364 -3.68 -23.88 -39.08
CA PRO A 364 -3.63 -23.54 -40.50
C PRO A 364 -2.41 -22.69 -40.87
N LYS A 365 -2.03 -21.74 -40.02
CA LYS A 365 -0.84 -20.88 -40.22
C LYS A 365 0.45 -21.69 -40.11
N VAL A 366 0.52 -22.58 -39.11
CA VAL A 366 1.64 -23.53 -38.92
C VAL A 366 1.80 -24.43 -40.14
N THR A 367 0.71 -25.01 -40.64
CA THR A 367 0.75 -25.90 -41.80
C THR A 367 1.21 -25.16 -43.06
N ALA A 368 0.70 -23.95 -43.29
CA ALA A 368 1.14 -23.11 -44.41
C ALA A 368 2.63 -22.70 -44.31
N ALA A 369 3.12 -22.41 -43.11
CA ALA A 369 4.53 -22.10 -42.89
C ALA A 369 5.43 -23.33 -43.09
N LEU A 370 5.00 -24.50 -42.64
CA LEU A 370 5.68 -25.78 -42.87
C LEU A 370 5.78 -26.12 -44.35
N GLU A 371 4.69 -25.93 -45.10
CA GLU A 371 4.66 -26.18 -46.54
C GLU A 371 5.59 -25.23 -47.28
N LYS A 372 5.50 -23.93 -46.96
CA LYS A 372 6.29 -22.88 -47.63
C LYS A 372 7.80 -23.00 -47.39
N ASN A 373 8.21 -23.32 -46.17
CA ASN A 373 9.62 -23.20 -45.77
C ASN A 373 10.35 -24.56 -45.66
N PHE A 374 9.60 -25.67 -45.51
CA PHE A 374 10.16 -26.99 -45.26
C PHE A 374 9.57 -28.09 -46.18
N ASP A 375 8.68 -27.75 -47.12
CA ASP A 375 7.95 -28.69 -47.99
C ASP A 375 7.22 -29.79 -47.19
N VAL A 376 6.62 -29.41 -46.06
CA VAL A 376 5.87 -30.31 -45.18
C VAL A 376 4.39 -29.93 -45.22
N THR A 377 3.57 -30.83 -45.74
CA THR A 377 2.11 -30.61 -45.88
C THR A 377 1.32 -31.25 -44.73
N ALA A 378 1.94 -32.17 -43.99
CA ALA A 378 1.32 -32.74 -42.80
C ALA A 378 1.16 -31.68 -41.71
N PRO A 379 0.02 -31.64 -40.99
CA PRO A 379 -0.19 -30.71 -39.89
C PRO A 379 0.58 -31.18 -38.64
N LEU A 380 1.89 -30.94 -38.63
CA LEU A 380 2.77 -31.29 -37.52
C LEU A 380 2.58 -30.30 -36.37
N LYS A 381 2.34 -30.80 -35.16
CA LYS A 381 2.29 -30.02 -33.92
C LYS A 381 3.71 -29.93 -33.36
N ILE A 382 4.32 -28.74 -33.45
CA ILE A 382 5.71 -28.51 -33.07
C ILE A 382 5.77 -27.61 -31.83
N GLY A 383 6.56 -28.02 -30.82
CA GLY A 383 6.87 -27.20 -29.65
C GLY A 383 8.27 -26.59 -29.68
N LEU A 384 8.45 -25.46 -29.01
CA LEU A 384 9.74 -24.86 -28.70
C LEU A 384 9.94 -24.86 -27.19
N CYS A 385 10.99 -25.54 -26.73
CA CYS A 385 11.46 -25.63 -25.36
C CYS A 385 12.71 -24.79 -25.21
N THR A 386 12.76 -23.89 -24.23
CA THR A 386 13.91 -22.98 -24.02
C THR A 386 14.46 -23.11 -22.60
N SER A 387 15.79 -23.24 -22.46
CA SER A 387 16.46 -23.55 -21.19
C SER A 387 16.77 -22.31 -20.35
N GLY A 388 16.85 -22.49 -19.03
CA GLY A 388 17.20 -21.42 -18.11
C GLY A 388 18.70 -21.05 -18.10
N GLY A 389 19.00 -19.89 -17.54
CA GLY A 389 20.37 -19.34 -17.56
C GLY A 389 20.48 -17.83 -17.39
N GLY A 390 19.55 -17.18 -16.69
CA GLY A 390 19.54 -15.72 -16.51
C GLY A 390 19.54 -14.95 -17.83
N ASN A 391 20.26 -13.82 -17.88
CA ASN A 391 20.33 -12.98 -19.09
C ASN A 391 20.95 -13.71 -20.29
N ARG A 392 21.86 -14.67 -20.08
CA ARG A 392 22.35 -15.52 -21.18
C ARG A 392 21.20 -16.26 -21.85
N ALA A 393 20.36 -16.93 -21.07
CA ALA A 393 19.23 -17.68 -21.62
C ALA A 393 18.21 -16.77 -22.32
N MET A 394 17.95 -15.60 -21.77
CA MET A 394 17.12 -14.58 -22.43
C MET A 394 17.70 -14.20 -23.80
N LEU A 395 18.98 -13.82 -23.87
CA LEU A 395 19.63 -13.40 -25.12
C LEU A 395 19.74 -14.55 -26.14
N VAL A 396 20.05 -15.77 -25.70
CA VAL A 396 20.07 -16.96 -26.57
C VAL A 396 18.67 -17.24 -27.12
N THR A 397 17.63 -17.14 -26.28
CA THR A 397 16.23 -17.36 -26.70
C THR A 397 15.81 -16.33 -27.74
N LEU A 398 16.18 -15.07 -27.54
CA LEU A 398 15.95 -13.99 -28.51
C LEU A 398 16.66 -14.27 -29.83
N GLY A 399 17.94 -14.67 -29.79
CA GLY A 399 18.69 -15.08 -30.98
C GLY A 399 18.05 -16.27 -31.70
N PHE A 400 17.56 -17.27 -30.96
CA PHE A 400 16.82 -18.39 -31.53
C PHE A 400 15.54 -17.92 -32.21
N HIS A 401 14.75 -17.05 -31.57
CA HIS A 401 13.50 -16.53 -32.15
C HIS A 401 13.76 -15.75 -33.44
N LEU A 402 14.79 -14.90 -33.47
CA LEU A 402 15.20 -14.17 -34.68
C LEU A 402 15.61 -15.13 -35.81
N GLY A 403 16.49 -16.09 -35.53
CA GLY A 403 16.93 -17.07 -36.53
C GLY A 403 15.77 -17.93 -37.01
N ALA A 404 14.90 -18.36 -36.10
CA ALA A 404 13.70 -19.14 -36.40
C ALA A 404 12.70 -18.34 -37.24
N GLN A 405 12.53 -17.04 -37.00
CA GLN A 405 11.68 -16.17 -37.81
C GLN A 405 12.22 -16.07 -39.24
N GLU A 406 13.53 -15.85 -39.41
CA GLU A 406 14.16 -15.71 -40.73
C GLU A 406 14.04 -16.95 -41.61
N ILE A 407 14.05 -18.15 -41.00
CA ILE A 407 13.92 -19.41 -41.74
C ILE A 407 12.46 -19.91 -41.81
N GLY A 408 11.49 -19.15 -41.29
CA GLY A 408 10.07 -19.52 -41.24
C GLY A 408 9.72 -20.62 -40.21
N LEU A 409 10.66 -20.99 -39.34
CA LEU A 409 10.45 -21.97 -38.27
C LEU A 409 9.54 -21.40 -37.16
N LEU A 410 9.65 -20.12 -36.82
CA LEU A 410 8.84 -19.53 -35.75
C LEU A 410 7.33 -19.62 -36.06
N ASP A 411 6.96 -19.36 -37.31
CA ASP A 411 5.58 -19.50 -37.80
C ASP A 411 5.12 -20.97 -37.86
N SER A 412 6.06 -21.91 -37.92
CA SER A 412 5.83 -23.36 -37.91
C SER A 412 5.72 -23.95 -36.49
N ILE A 413 6.00 -23.16 -35.44
CA ILE A 413 5.91 -23.60 -34.04
C ILE A 413 4.52 -23.32 -33.49
N LEU A 414 3.89 -24.30 -32.84
CA LEU A 414 2.57 -24.17 -32.21
C LEU A 414 2.66 -23.60 -30.78
N TYR A 415 3.59 -24.13 -29.98
CA TYR A 415 3.78 -23.77 -28.56
C TYR A 415 5.21 -23.33 -28.29
N THR A 416 5.41 -22.35 -27.42
CA THR A 416 6.73 -22.00 -26.87
C THR A 416 6.68 -21.97 -25.35
N ALA A 417 7.58 -22.72 -24.70
CA ALA A 417 7.69 -22.77 -23.25
C ALA A 417 9.13 -22.44 -22.82
N GLY A 418 9.24 -21.58 -21.81
CA GLY A 418 10.49 -21.22 -21.17
C GLY A 418 10.56 -21.58 -19.71
N VAL A 419 11.79 -21.71 -19.24
CA VAL A 419 12.12 -21.79 -17.82
C VAL A 419 13.16 -20.73 -17.51
N SER A 420 13.09 -20.13 -16.31
CA SER A 420 14.02 -19.10 -15.86
C SER A 420 14.20 -17.97 -16.89
N GLY A 421 15.44 -17.51 -17.13
CA GLY A 421 15.76 -16.40 -18.03
C GLY A 421 15.14 -16.43 -19.44
N SER A 422 14.88 -17.60 -20.04
CA SER A 422 14.19 -17.67 -21.33
C SER A 422 12.76 -17.14 -21.28
N THR A 423 12.12 -17.25 -20.11
CA THR A 423 10.76 -16.70 -19.92
C THR A 423 10.75 -15.20 -20.15
N TRP A 424 11.80 -14.46 -19.81
CA TRP A 424 11.87 -13.01 -19.95
C TRP A 424 11.78 -12.53 -21.41
N THR A 425 12.32 -13.32 -22.35
CA THR A 425 12.08 -13.09 -23.79
C THR A 425 10.68 -13.50 -24.18
N ILE A 426 10.22 -14.67 -23.77
CA ILE A 426 8.92 -15.22 -24.18
C ILE A 426 7.77 -14.33 -23.68
N SER A 427 7.72 -14.00 -22.39
CA SER A 427 6.70 -13.13 -21.80
C SER A 427 6.81 -11.70 -22.28
N GLY A 428 8.01 -11.11 -22.22
CA GLY A 428 8.27 -9.73 -22.63
C GLY A 428 7.88 -9.48 -24.08
N TRP A 429 8.45 -10.25 -25.01
CA TRP A 429 8.15 -10.06 -26.43
C TRP A 429 6.72 -10.43 -26.79
N SER A 430 6.16 -11.53 -26.26
CA SER A 430 4.79 -11.93 -26.64
C SER A 430 3.76 -10.90 -26.18
N TYR A 431 3.94 -10.31 -24.99
CA TYR A 431 3.08 -9.22 -24.55
C TYR A 431 3.21 -7.99 -25.45
N LEU A 432 4.44 -7.57 -25.78
CA LEU A 432 4.68 -6.39 -26.62
C LEU A 432 4.23 -6.61 -28.07
N TYR A 433 4.37 -7.83 -28.60
CA TYR A 433 3.78 -8.20 -29.87
C TYR A 433 2.25 -8.09 -29.82
N ALA A 434 1.61 -8.70 -28.83
CA ALA A 434 0.15 -8.75 -28.75
C ALA A 434 -0.49 -7.38 -28.42
N SER A 435 0.21 -6.51 -27.70
CA SER A 435 -0.30 -5.19 -27.28
C SER A 435 0.05 -4.05 -28.25
N MET A 436 1.16 -4.15 -28.99
CA MET A 436 1.65 -3.06 -29.83
C MET A 436 2.32 -3.51 -31.14
N ALA A 437 2.18 -4.78 -31.54
CA ALA A 437 2.77 -5.35 -32.76
C ALA A 437 4.30 -5.19 -32.86
N MET A 438 5.00 -5.21 -31.72
CA MET A 438 6.46 -5.06 -31.67
C MET A 438 7.17 -6.21 -32.41
N SER A 439 8.09 -5.87 -33.32
CA SER A 439 8.92 -6.86 -34.00
C SER A 439 9.99 -7.45 -33.08
N LEU A 440 10.51 -8.64 -33.41
CA LEU A 440 11.65 -9.24 -32.69
C LEU A 440 12.92 -8.39 -32.81
N GLU A 441 13.12 -7.70 -33.94
CA GLU A 441 14.25 -6.81 -34.14
C GLU A 441 14.15 -5.57 -33.26
N ASP A 442 12.97 -4.94 -33.16
CA ASP A 442 12.77 -3.82 -32.25
C ASP A 442 12.97 -4.26 -30.80
N PHE A 443 12.50 -5.46 -30.44
CA PHE A 443 12.71 -6.03 -29.11
C PHE A 443 14.20 -6.28 -28.85
N LYS A 444 14.94 -6.80 -29.83
CA LYS A 444 16.39 -6.93 -29.76
C LYS A 444 17.06 -5.57 -29.53
N GLN A 445 16.74 -4.56 -30.35
CA GLN A 445 17.34 -3.23 -30.19
C GLN A 445 17.04 -2.64 -28.81
N GLN A 446 15.83 -2.84 -28.31
CA GLN A 446 15.42 -2.39 -26.98
C GLN A 446 16.19 -3.10 -25.87
N ILE A 447 16.43 -4.40 -25.97
CA ILE A 447 17.18 -5.16 -24.96
C ILE A 447 18.67 -4.82 -25.04
N VAL A 448 19.28 -4.94 -26.22
CA VAL A 448 20.73 -4.77 -26.46
C VAL A 448 21.19 -3.34 -26.15
N ASN A 449 20.44 -2.33 -26.59
CA ASN A 449 20.76 -0.92 -26.33
C ASN A 449 20.05 -0.38 -25.07
N GLY A 450 19.35 -1.27 -24.36
CA GLY A 450 18.56 -0.93 -23.19
C GLY A 450 19.33 -0.93 -21.88
N PRO A 451 18.60 -0.94 -20.76
CA PRO A 451 19.18 -0.89 -19.44
C PRO A 451 19.82 -2.22 -18.98
N ILE A 452 19.90 -3.26 -19.83
CA ILE A 452 20.64 -4.50 -19.51
C ILE A 452 22.13 -4.26 -19.25
N SER A 453 22.69 -3.17 -19.80
CA SER A 453 24.05 -2.68 -19.54
C SER A 453 24.17 -1.93 -18.20
N LYS A 454 23.05 -1.52 -17.60
CA LYS A 454 22.97 -0.68 -16.40
C LYS A 454 22.71 -1.48 -15.11
N SER A 455 22.99 -2.78 -15.15
CA SER A 455 22.84 -3.69 -14.02
C SER A 455 23.64 -3.23 -12.80
N MET A 456 23.05 -3.42 -11.63
CA MET A 456 23.62 -2.93 -10.36
C MET A 456 24.61 -3.95 -9.79
N LEU A 457 25.71 -3.49 -9.21
CA LEU A 457 26.52 -4.35 -8.33
C LEU A 457 25.92 -4.33 -6.92
N THR A 458 25.66 -5.52 -6.39
CA THR A 458 25.33 -5.73 -4.98
C THR A 458 26.57 -5.56 -4.10
N LEU A 459 26.37 -5.35 -2.81
CA LEU A 459 27.45 -5.30 -1.80
C LEU A 459 28.27 -6.60 -1.77
N ALA A 460 27.69 -7.72 -2.19
CA ALA A 460 28.35 -9.02 -2.33
C ALA A 460 29.10 -9.21 -3.67
N GLY A 461 29.22 -8.17 -4.50
CA GLY A 461 29.96 -8.22 -5.77
C GLY A 461 29.23 -8.94 -6.91
N THR A 462 27.95 -9.29 -6.73
CA THR A 462 27.13 -9.91 -7.79
C THR A 462 26.26 -8.89 -8.51
N SER A 463 26.10 -9.04 -9.83
CA SER A 463 25.24 -8.17 -10.64
C SER A 463 23.76 -8.49 -10.47
N MET A 464 22.92 -7.45 -10.43
CA MET A 464 21.46 -7.50 -10.31
C MET A 464 20.80 -6.83 -11.52
N PRO A 465 19.54 -7.20 -11.88
CA PRO A 465 18.83 -6.50 -12.94
C PRO A 465 18.68 -4.99 -12.65
N PRO A 466 18.52 -4.16 -13.69
CA PRO A 466 18.50 -2.70 -13.55
C PRO A 466 17.31 -2.21 -12.72
N LEU A 467 17.56 -1.22 -11.86
CA LEU A 467 16.52 -0.66 -11.01
C LEU A 467 15.42 0.06 -11.81
N PRO A 468 14.16 -0.03 -11.35
CA PRO A 468 13.10 0.81 -11.84
C PRO A 468 13.37 2.30 -11.55
N ASP A 469 12.95 3.16 -12.46
CA ASP A 469 12.90 4.60 -12.21
C ASP A 469 11.85 4.95 -11.13
N GLN A 470 11.82 6.20 -10.68
CA GLN A 470 10.90 6.65 -9.61
C GLN A 470 9.42 6.40 -9.93
N ASP A 471 9.02 6.57 -11.20
CA ASP A 471 7.64 6.32 -11.63
C ASP A 471 7.31 4.82 -11.49
N GLN A 472 8.23 3.93 -11.86
CA GLN A 472 8.02 2.49 -11.74
C GLN A 472 8.16 1.96 -10.31
N LEU A 473 9.02 2.54 -9.49
CA LEU A 473 9.06 2.23 -8.06
C LEU A 473 7.70 2.53 -7.40
N ALA A 474 7.01 3.58 -7.84
CA ALA A 474 5.65 3.86 -7.38
C ALA A 474 4.64 2.79 -7.84
N VAL A 475 4.71 2.33 -9.10
CA VAL A 475 3.84 1.24 -9.62
C VAL A 475 4.06 -0.07 -8.86
N MET A 476 5.33 -0.41 -8.63
CA MET A 476 5.72 -1.56 -7.82
C MET A 476 5.15 -1.47 -6.40
N GLY A 477 5.27 -0.30 -5.73
CA GLY A 477 4.66 -0.06 -4.43
C GLY A 477 3.12 -0.23 -4.45
N ILE A 478 2.46 0.27 -5.50
CA ILE A 478 1.02 0.10 -5.71
C ILE A 478 0.64 -1.38 -5.84
N ASN A 479 1.41 -2.18 -6.57
CA ASN A 479 1.16 -3.61 -6.70
C ASN A 479 1.31 -4.36 -5.38
N ALA A 480 2.36 -4.06 -4.60
CA ALA A 480 2.50 -4.61 -3.26
C ALA A 480 1.34 -4.20 -2.33
N ALA A 481 0.88 -2.95 -2.42
CA ALA A 481 -0.28 -2.48 -1.67
C ALA A 481 -1.58 -3.20 -2.09
N ARG A 482 -1.76 -3.51 -3.39
CA ARG A 482 -2.86 -4.33 -3.88
C ARG A 482 -2.79 -5.74 -3.30
N HIS A 483 -1.63 -6.39 -3.34
CA HIS A 483 -1.48 -7.72 -2.77
C HIS A 483 -1.89 -7.74 -1.29
N PHE A 484 -1.42 -6.76 -0.51
CA PHE A 484 -1.81 -6.57 0.89
C PHE A 484 -3.33 -6.40 1.07
N ALA A 485 -3.94 -5.55 0.25
CA ALA A 485 -5.35 -5.19 0.38
C ALA A 485 -6.30 -6.34 0.03
N TYR A 486 -5.86 -7.27 -0.82
CA TYR A 486 -6.61 -8.46 -1.25
C TYR A 486 -6.15 -9.76 -0.56
N ASP A 487 -5.34 -9.65 0.49
CA ASP A 487 -4.75 -10.78 1.23
C ASP A 487 -3.86 -11.73 0.41
N GLN A 488 -3.38 -11.29 -0.75
CA GLN A 488 -2.32 -12.00 -1.47
C GLN A 488 -0.98 -11.88 -0.73
N THR A 489 -0.16 -12.91 -0.89
CA THR A 489 1.17 -12.98 -0.29
C THR A 489 2.14 -11.99 -0.93
N ILE A 490 2.88 -11.26 -0.08
CA ILE A 490 3.97 -10.36 -0.48
C ILE A 490 5.31 -11.03 -0.16
N SER A 491 6.26 -10.96 -1.08
CA SER A 491 7.56 -11.60 -0.95
C SER A 491 8.68 -10.85 -1.68
N ALA A 492 9.90 -11.38 -1.63
CA ALA A 492 11.03 -10.89 -2.42
C ALA A 492 10.76 -10.88 -3.94
N ILE A 493 9.82 -11.73 -4.39
CA ILE A 493 9.46 -11.85 -5.80
C ILE A 493 8.77 -10.59 -6.34
N ASP A 494 8.04 -9.85 -5.51
CA ASP A 494 7.46 -8.55 -5.87
C ASP A 494 8.54 -7.56 -6.32
N LEU A 495 9.73 -7.64 -5.70
CA LEU A 495 10.87 -6.80 -6.04
C LEU A 495 11.63 -7.33 -7.25
N TYR A 496 12.02 -8.61 -7.20
CA TYR A 496 12.84 -9.22 -8.23
C TYR A 496 12.13 -9.24 -9.58
N GLY A 497 10.84 -9.60 -9.60
CA GLY A 497 10.02 -9.56 -10.79
C GLY A 497 9.87 -8.14 -11.37
N ALA A 498 9.70 -7.13 -10.51
CA ALA A 498 9.66 -5.74 -10.95
C ALA A 498 10.97 -5.28 -11.61
N PHE A 499 12.14 -5.77 -11.15
CA PHE A 499 13.42 -5.43 -11.74
C PHE A 499 13.61 -6.06 -13.12
N ILE A 500 13.15 -7.30 -13.29
CA ILE A 500 13.13 -7.97 -14.59
C ILE A 500 12.18 -7.26 -15.55
N GLY A 501 10.91 -7.13 -15.14
CA GLY A 501 9.86 -6.48 -15.91
C GLY A 501 10.20 -5.05 -16.33
N ASN A 502 11.00 -4.34 -15.54
CA ASN A 502 11.38 -2.97 -15.83
C ASN A 502 12.15 -2.83 -17.16
N TYR A 503 12.97 -3.81 -17.53
CA TYR A 503 13.72 -3.77 -18.79
C TYR A 503 13.14 -4.67 -19.87
N THR A 504 12.47 -5.77 -19.53
CA THR A 504 11.83 -6.65 -20.53
C THR A 504 10.56 -6.03 -21.11
N LEU A 505 9.86 -5.18 -20.34
CA LEU A 505 8.61 -4.54 -20.74
C LEU A 505 8.78 -3.02 -20.93
N LEU A 506 10.01 -2.53 -21.09
CA LEU A 506 10.30 -1.09 -21.21
C LEU A 506 9.40 -0.35 -22.22
N PRO A 507 9.10 -0.89 -23.42
CA PRO A 507 8.23 -0.23 -24.39
C PRO A 507 6.77 -0.06 -23.94
N ALA A 508 6.30 -0.83 -22.94
CA ALA A 508 4.98 -0.62 -22.34
C ALA A 508 4.89 0.66 -21.48
N GLY A 509 5.99 1.42 -21.37
CA GLY A 509 6.02 2.77 -20.82
C GLY A 509 5.74 2.78 -19.33
N LYS A 510 4.91 3.73 -18.86
CA LYS A 510 4.65 3.93 -17.43
C LYS A 510 3.87 2.79 -16.77
N LYS A 511 3.18 1.95 -17.56
CA LYS A 511 2.36 0.85 -17.05
C LYS A 511 3.08 -0.49 -17.07
N ARG A 512 4.35 -0.55 -17.46
CA ARG A 512 5.07 -1.81 -17.74
C ARG A 512 5.10 -2.80 -16.58
N LEU A 513 5.04 -2.33 -15.32
CA LEU A 513 4.97 -3.22 -14.16
C LEU A 513 3.54 -3.61 -13.74
N ASP A 514 2.51 -3.14 -14.44
CA ASP A 514 1.08 -3.40 -14.16
C ASP A 514 0.38 -4.13 -15.32
N VAL A 515 1.13 -4.59 -16.33
CA VAL A 515 0.57 -5.33 -17.47
C VAL A 515 0.33 -6.79 -17.10
N THR A 516 -0.74 -7.38 -17.64
CA THR A 516 -1.22 -8.71 -17.25
C THR A 516 -1.36 -9.65 -18.44
N TRP A 517 -1.28 -10.95 -18.20
CA TRP A 517 -1.43 -11.98 -19.23
C TRP A 517 -2.84 -11.98 -19.82
N SER A 518 -3.86 -11.86 -18.97
CA SER A 518 -5.25 -11.84 -19.44
C SER A 518 -5.55 -10.67 -20.38
N SER A 519 -4.82 -9.55 -20.26
CA SER A 519 -5.05 -8.36 -21.10
C SER A 519 -4.72 -8.57 -22.58
N VAL A 520 -3.92 -9.59 -22.90
CA VAL A 520 -3.50 -9.94 -24.28
C VAL A 520 -4.01 -11.29 -24.74
N ALA A 521 -4.81 -11.99 -23.92
CA ALA A 521 -5.31 -13.34 -24.20
C ALA A 521 -6.07 -13.41 -25.52
N ASP A 522 -6.99 -12.48 -25.78
CA ASP A 522 -7.79 -12.44 -27.00
C ASP A 522 -6.95 -12.24 -28.27
N THR A 523 -5.88 -11.43 -28.19
CA THR A 523 -4.96 -11.25 -29.32
C THR A 523 -4.14 -12.51 -29.56
N ILE A 524 -3.62 -13.14 -28.50
CA ILE A 524 -2.83 -14.37 -28.62
C ILE A 524 -3.69 -15.52 -29.17
N MET A 525 -4.97 -15.60 -28.79
CA MET A 525 -5.91 -16.62 -29.27
C MET A 525 -6.11 -16.62 -30.79
N LYS A 526 -5.81 -15.51 -31.49
CA LYS A 526 -5.82 -15.43 -32.97
C LYS A 526 -4.71 -16.28 -33.62
N GLY A 527 -3.71 -16.70 -32.85
CA GLY A 527 -2.69 -17.63 -33.29
C GLY A 527 -1.60 -17.03 -34.17
N ASP A 528 -1.34 -15.72 -34.09
CA ASP A 528 -0.30 -15.05 -34.89
C ASP A 528 1.13 -15.44 -34.45
N ILE A 529 1.33 -15.67 -33.15
CA ILE A 529 2.58 -16.16 -32.56
C ILE A 529 2.37 -17.51 -31.84
N PRO A 530 3.44 -18.30 -31.58
CA PRO A 530 3.31 -19.51 -30.76
C PRO A 530 2.70 -19.20 -29.40
N LEU A 531 1.95 -20.13 -28.81
CA LEU A 531 1.37 -19.90 -27.49
C LEU A 531 2.50 -19.77 -26.46
N PRO A 532 2.67 -18.60 -25.82
CA PRO A 532 3.76 -18.39 -24.88
C PRO A 532 3.42 -18.95 -23.51
N MET A 533 4.35 -19.68 -22.92
CA MET A 533 4.20 -20.24 -21.58
C MET A 533 5.48 -20.07 -20.77
N GLY A 534 5.31 -19.63 -19.52
CA GLY A 534 6.33 -19.76 -18.48
C GLY A 534 6.10 -21.02 -17.66
N SER A 535 7.13 -21.42 -16.92
CA SER A 535 7.10 -22.63 -16.10
C SER A 535 7.69 -22.42 -14.72
N ALA A 536 7.12 -23.12 -13.74
CA ALA A 536 7.57 -23.14 -12.37
C ALA A 536 7.39 -24.53 -11.76
N VAL A 537 7.97 -24.78 -10.59
CA VAL A 537 7.82 -26.05 -9.88
C VAL A 537 7.41 -25.85 -8.43
N SER A 538 6.61 -26.77 -7.91
CA SER A 538 6.23 -26.83 -6.49
C SER A 538 6.63 -28.15 -5.87
N TYR A 539 7.11 -28.14 -4.63
CA TYR A 539 7.49 -29.37 -3.93
C TYR A 539 6.29 -30.31 -3.71
N LYS A 540 6.47 -31.60 -3.99
CA LYS A 540 5.55 -32.64 -3.50
C LYS A 540 5.91 -32.98 -2.06
N LEU A 541 5.20 -32.37 -1.10
CA LEU A 541 5.44 -32.60 0.33
C LEU A 541 5.39 -34.10 0.68
N GLY A 542 6.41 -34.58 1.40
CA GLY A 542 6.50 -35.96 1.87
C GLY A 542 6.89 -37.02 0.83
N GLN A 543 7.12 -36.64 -0.43
CA GLN A 543 7.53 -37.59 -1.47
C GLN A 543 9.01 -37.41 -1.83
N GLN A 544 9.85 -38.31 -1.32
CA GLN A 544 11.22 -38.52 -1.79
C GLN A 544 11.30 -39.88 -2.49
N LEU A 545 11.66 -39.87 -3.77
CA LEU A 545 11.90 -41.09 -4.54
C LEU A 545 13.41 -41.26 -4.72
N ASN A 546 13.98 -42.28 -4.07
CA ASN A 546 15.43 -42.55 -4.02
C ASN A 546 16.25 -41.35 -3.52
N GLY A 547 15.77 -40.66 -2.48
CA GLY A 547 16.46 -39.50 -1.90
C GLY A 547 16.42 -38.22 -2.74
N LYS A 548 15.66 -38.19 -3.85
CA LYS A 548 15.43 -36.97 -4.65
C LYS A 548 14.02 -36.44 -4.41
N THR A 549 13.93 -35.13 -4.19
CA THR A 549 12.67 -34.41 -4.03
C THR A 549 11.88 -34.41 -5.33
N GLU A 550 10.59 -34.72 -5.26
CA GLU A 550 9.69 -34.62 -6.41
C GLU A 550 8.98 -33.26 -6.47
N TYR A 551 8.57 -32.89 -7.68
CA TYR A 551 7.91 -31.61 -7.92
C TYR A 551 6.68 -31.75 -8.82
N TYR A 552 5.69 -30.91 -8.55
CA TYR A 552 4.62 -30.58 -9.48
C TYR A 552 5.10 -29.49 -10.43
N TRP A 553 5.02 -29.73 -11.74
CA TRP A 553 5.29 -28.72 -12.76
C TRP A 553 4.05 -27.88 -13.00
N TYR A 554 4.22 -26.57 -12.90
CA TYR A 554 3.22 -25.57 -13.18
C TYR A 554 3.52 -24.88 -14.50
N GLU A 555 2.47 -24.70 -15.30
CA GLU A 555 2.50 -23.85 -16.47
C GLU A 555 1.69 -22.58 -16.21
N VAL A 556 2.18 -21.48 -16.75
CA VAL A 556 1.55 -20.16 -16.67
C VAL A 556 1.53 -19.59 -18.07
N GLY A 557 0.34 -19.30 -18.59
CA GLY A 557 0.17 -18.67 -19.89
C GLY A 557 -0.98 -17.67 -19.91
N PRO A 558 -1.31 -17.14 -21.10
CA PRO A 558 -2.36 -16.13 -21.28
C PRO A 558 -3.76 -16.56 -20.83
N PHE A 559 -4.04 -17.87 -20.82
CA PHE A 559 -5.38 -18.40 -20.59
C PHE A 559 -5.58 -18.88 -19.15
N GLU A 560 -4.71 -19.78 -18.70
CA GLU A 560 -4.83 -20.44 -17.41
C GLU A 560 -3.47 -20.71 -16.76
N VAL A 561 -3.51 -20.99 -15.46
CA VAL A 561 -2.40 -21.45 -14.63
C VAL A 561 -2.81 -22.78 -14.02
N GLY A 562 -1.90 -23.75 -14.00
CA GLY A 562 -2.17 -25.02 -13.34
C GLY A 562 -1.08 -26.05 -13.55
N SER A 563 -1.41 -27.28 -13.18
CA SER A 563 -0.48 -28.41 -13.27
C SER A 563 -1.22 -29.67 -13.70
N ASP A 564 -0.72 -30.31 -14.75
CA ASP A 564 -1.24 -31.59 -15.26
C ASP A 564 -1.17 -32.68 -14.18
N GLN A 565 -0.12 -32.66 -13.36
CA GLN A 565 0.11 -33.60 -12.25
C GLN A 565 -0.81 -33.35 -11.05
N VAL A 566 -1.28 -32.11 -10.86
CA VAL A 566 -2.34 -31.78 -9.90
C VAL A 566 -3.73 -32.07 -10.50
N GLY A 567 -3.84 -32.09 -11.83
CA GLY A 567 -5.08 -32.33 -12.56
C GLY A 567 -6.06 -31.17 -12.50
N ALA A 568 -5.57 -29.96 -12.23
CA ALA A 568 -6.41 -28.78 -12.02
C ALA A 568 -5.78 -27.51 -12.58
N TYR A 569 -6.65 -26.61 -13.04
CA TYR A 569 -6.30 -25.33 -13.65
C TYR A 569 -7.31 -24.25 -13.26
N VAL A 570 -6.87 -23.00 -13.28
CA VAL A 570 -7.70 -21.81 -13.03
C VAL A 570 -7.32 -20.72 -14.02
N PRO A 571 -8.24 -19.84 -14.47
CA PRO A 571 -7.88 -18.71 -15.31
C PRO A 571 -6.75 -17.89 -14.71
N VAL A 572 -5.81 -17.42 -15.53
CA VAL A 572 -4.60 -16.72 -15.05
C VAL A 572 -4.91 -15.51 -14.18
N TRP A 573 -6.03 -14.84 -14.45
CA TRP A 573 -6.49 -13.68 -13.68
C TRP A 573 -7.07 -14.00 -12.30
N ALA A 574 -7.42 -15.25 -12.03
CA ALA A 574 -7.94 -15.70 -10.74
C ALA A 574 -6.88 -16.39 -9.87
N PHE A 575 -5.72 -16.74 -10.45
CA PHE A 575 -4.62 -17.35 -9.72
C PHE A 575 -4.09 -16.39 -8.64
N GLY A 576 -4.04 -16.85 -7.38
CA GLY A 576 -3.73 -16.02 -6.20
C GLY A 576 -4.92 -15.68 -5.32
N SER A 577 -6.16 -15.85 -5.81
CA SER A 577 -7.36 -15.75 -4.97
C SER A 577 -7.50 -16.97 -4.06
N LYS A 578 -8.22 -16.85 -2.95
CA LYS A 578 -8.60 -17.98 -2.09
C LYS A 578 -9.79 -18.74 -2.67
N PHE A 579 -9.68 -20.07 -2.65
CA PHE A 579 -10.73 -20.98 -3.08
C PHE A 579 -11.09 -21.93 -1.93
N ASP A 580 -12.34 -22.39 -1.90
CA ASP A 580 -12.79 -23.54 -1.12
C ASP A 580 -13.60 -24.46 -2.04
N LYS A 581 -13.25 -25.75 -2.06
CA LYS A 581 -13.92 -26.80 -2.85
C LYS A 581 -14.10 -26.41 -4.32
N GLY A 582 -13.07 -25.78 -4.88
CA GLY A 582 -13.02 -25.40 -6.30
C GLY A 582 -13.81 -24.14 -6.65
N LYS A 583 -14.35 -23.40 -5.68
CA LYS A 583 -15.01 -22.10 -5.89
C LYS A 583 -14.26 -20.99 -5.16
N PRO A 584 -14.22 -19.77 -5.69
CA PRO A 584 -13.67 -18.64 -4.96
C PRO A 584 -14.46 -18.45 -3.65
N VAL A 585 -13.76 -18.14 -2.55
CA VAL A 585 -14.43 -17.80 -1.28
C VAL A 585 -15.15 -16.46 -1.40
N ASP A 586 -16.15 -16.23 -0.56
CA ASP A 586 -16.85 -14.95 -0.54
C ASP A 586 -15.94 -13.79 -0.09
N GLY A 587 -16.27 -12.58 -0.56
CA GLY A 587 -15.54 -11.37 -0.25
C GLY A 587 -14.30 -11.14 -1.12
N TYR A 588 -13.39 -10.31 -0.62
CA TYR A 588 -12.22 -9.82 -1.38
C TYR A 588 -11.12 -10.86 -1.52
N GLN A 589 -11.00 -11.79 -0.56
CA GLN A 589 -9.97 -12.82 -0.58
C GLN A 589 -10.16 -13.81 -1.74
N GLY A 590 -11.41 -14.09 -2.13
CA GLY A 590 -11.71 -14.89 -3.32
C GLY A 590 -11.79 -14.08 -4.61
N LYS A 591 -11.56 -12.77 -4.55
CA LYS A 591 -11.62 -11.85 -5.70
C LYS A 591 -10.36 -10.98 -5.75
N ALA A 592 -9.20 -11.64 -5.72
CA ALA A 592 -7.92 -10.96 -5.75
C ALA A 592 -7.54 -10.53 -7.19
N PRO A 593 -6.76 -9.45 -7.36
CA PRO A 593 -6.31 -9.02 -8.68
C PRO A 593 -5.30 -9.99 -9.27
N GLU A 594 -5.27 -10.06 -10.61
CA GLU A 594 -4.23 -10.77 -11.35
C GLU A 594 -2.85 -10.19 -11.04
N TYR A 595 -1.86 -11.09 -10.88
CA TYR A 595 -0.46 -10.71 -10.80
C TYR A 595 0.07 -10.18 -12.14
N PRO A 596 0.89 -9.12 -12.15
CA PRO A 596 1.47 -8.61 -13.39
C PRO A 596 2.45 -9.62 -14.00
N ILE A 597 2.68 -9.52 -15.32
CA ILE A 597 3.64 -10.37 -16.04
C ILE A 597 5.03 -10.31 -15.40
N SER A 598 5.45 -9.13 -14.95
CA SER A 598 6.71 -8.92 -14.23
C SER A 598 6.82 -9.77 -12.95
N TYR A 599 5.73 -9.96 -12.21
CA TYR A 599 5.72 -10.84 -11.04
C TYR A 599 6.00 -12.28 -11.46
N TYR A 600 5.32 -12.78 -12.50
CA TYR A 600 5.56 -14.11 -13.04
C TYR A 600 6.99 -14.29 -13.57
N GLU A 601 7.58 -13.29 -14.24
CA GLU A 601 9.00 -13.29 -14.63
C GLU A 601 9.94 -13.49 -13.42
N GLY A 602 9.58 -12.88 -12.28
CA GLY A 602 10.23 -13.10 -10.99
C GLY A 602 10.04 -14.51 -10.44
N VAL A 603 8.83 -15.07 -10.50
CA VAL A 603 8.53 -16.46 -10.10
C VAL A 603 9.38 -17.44 -10.91
N PHE A 604 9.39 -17.28 -12.23
CA PHE A 604 10.11 -18.14 -13.15
C PHE A 604 11.62 -18.07 -12.93
N GLY A 605 12.17 -16.91 -12.55
CA GLY A 605 13.60 -16.71 -12.28
C GLY A 605 14.01 -16.78 -10.80
N SER A 606 13.14 -17.27 -9.91
CA SER A 606 13.31 -17.17 -8.45
C SER A 606 14.52 -17.91 -7.85
N ALA A 607 15.21 -18.76 -8.62
CA ALA A 607 16.51 -19.32 -8.22
C ALA A 607 17.62 -18.27 -8.13
N PHE A 608 17.39 -17.09 -8.70
CA PHE A 608 18.34 -15.97 -8.85
C PHE A 608 17.87 -14.70 -8.15
N ALA A 609 16.87 -14.80 -7.28
CA ALA A 609 16.34 -13.65 -6.55
C ALA A 609 17.45 -13.03 -5.67
N ALA A 610 17.50 -11.69 -5.63
CA ALA A 610 18.40 -11.00 -4.71
C ALA A 610 18.08 -11.35 -3.26
N SER A 611 19.10 -11.29 -2.40
CA SER A 611 18.84 -11.25 -0.97
C SER A 611 18.07 -9.96 -0.66
N VAL A 612 17.08 -10.05 0.21
CA VAL A 612 16.21 -8.89 0.46
C VAL A 612 16.96 -7.76 1.19
N ASN A 613 17.99 -8.09 1.96
CA ASN A 613 18.88 -7.11 2.56
C ASN A 613 19.56 -6.23 1.49
N GLU A 614 20.05 -6.81 0.39
CA GLU A 614 20.69 -6.07 -0.71
C GLU A 614 19.74 -5.10 -1.43
N VAL A 615 18.43 -5.37 -1.40
CA VAL A 615 17.41 -4.59 -2.12
C VAL A 615 16.76 -3.53 -1.24
N VAL A 616 16.47 -3.84 0.03
CA VAL A 616 15.76 -2.89 0.92
C VAL A 616 16.66 -1.74 1.36
N ASP A 617 17.98 -1.93 1.36
CA ASP A 617 18.96 -0.85 1.62
C ASP A 617 18.95 0.25 0.54
N GLN A 618 18.26 0.03 -0.58
CA GLN A 618 18.19 0.96 -1.71
C GLN A 618 17.02 1.96 -1.64
N LYS A 619 16.37 2.11 -0.47
CA LYS A 619 15.26 3.05 -0.20
C LYS A 619 14.04 2.81 -1.12
N LEU A 620 13.34 1.69 -0.89
CA LEU A 620 12.07 1.39 -1.57
C LEU A 620 11.06 2.54 -1.42
N VAL A 621 10.30 2.83 -2.49
CA VAL A 621 9.27 3.87 -2.47
C VAL A 621 8.02 3.33 -1.79
N ASN A 622 7.71 3.91 -0.63
CA ASN A 622 6.48 3.61 0.10
C ASN A 622 5.30 4.42 -0.49
N PRO A 623 4.28 3.76 -1.08
CA PRO A 623 3.15 4.46 -1.69
C PRO A 623 2.31 5.17 -0.63
N LYS A 624 1.69 6.27 -1.04
CA LYS A 624 0.95 7.17 -0.15
C LYS A 624 -0.52 7.20 -0.55
N PHE A 625 -1.39 6.92 0.42
CA PHE A 625 -2.84 6.90 0.28
C PHE A 625 -3.47 7.96 1.18
N MET A 626 -4.63 8.48 0.79
CA MET A 626 -5.38 9.46 1.59
C MET A 626 -6.42 8.72 2.44
N LEU A 627 -6.46 8.99 3.74
CA LEU A 627 -7.50 8.54 4.66
C LEU A 627 -7.75 9.67 5.67
N PHE A 628 -8.99 10.18 5.78
CA PHE A 628 -9.36 11.28 6.71
C PHE A 628 -8.49 12.55 6.57
N ASP A 629 -8.22 13.00 5.33
CA ASP A 629 -7.27 14.09 5.03
C ASP A 629 -5.83 13.90 5.54
N GLN A 630 -5.52 12.74 6.14
CA GLN A 630 -4.18 12.34 6.51
C GLN A 630 -3.56 11.51 5.39
N LYS A 631 -2.30 11.82 5.10
CA LYS A 631 -1.50 11.08 4.13
C LYS A 631 -0.90 9.86 4.82
N ILE A 632 -1.49 8.69 4.60
CA ILE A 632 -0.99 7.43 5.12
C ILE A 632 0.05 6.87 4.15
N THR A 633 1.25 6.60 4.67
CA THR A 633 2.31 5.95 3.92
C THR A 633 2.28 4.46 4.23
N VAL A 634 2.18 3.62 3.21
CA VAL A 634 2.22 2.16 3.35
C VAL A 634 3.69 1.72 3.41
N PRO A 635 4.17 1.15 4.52
CA PRO A 635 5.58 0.79 4.68
C PRO A 635 5.87 -0.56 4.02
N VAL A 636 5.82 -0.60 2.68
CA VAL A 636 6.06 -1.80 1.85
C VAL A 636 7.41 -2.44 2.19
N ASP A 637 8.42 -1.60 2.41
CA ASP A 637 9.75 -2.03 2.84
C ASP A 637 9.73 -2.84 4.15
N THR A 638 8.96 -2.38 5.13
CA THR A 638 8.80 -3.04 6.43
C THR A 638 8.03 -4.34 6.28
N TRP A 639 6.98 -4.37 5.46
CA TRP A 639 6.20 -5.59 5.21
C TRP A 639 7.01 -6.68 4.53
N ILE A 640 7.79 -6.32 3.51
CA ILE A 640 8.72 -7.23 2.85
C ILE A 640 9.74 -7.75 3.87
N LYS A 641 10.37 -6.86 4.66
CA LYS A 641 11.32 -7.26 5.72
C LYS A 641 10.71 -8.21 6.77
N ASN A 642 9.46 -7.96 7.17
CA ASN A 642 8.76 -8.73 8.21
C ASN A 642 8.21 -10.06 7.68
N SER A 643 7.90 -10.15 6.39
CA SER A 643 7.49 -11.40 5.73
C SER A 643 8.65 -12.39 5.57
N LEU A 644 9.87 -12.00 5.99
CA LEU A 644 11.09 -12.77 5.85
C LEU A 644 11.73 -12.99 7.22
N THR A 645 11.97 -14.25 7.57
CA THR A 645 12.75 -14.63 8.76
C THR A 645 14.21 -14.19 8.62
N GLU A 646 14.91 -13.94 9.72
CA GLU A 646 16.34 -13.53 9.72
C GLU A 646 17.22 -14.49 8.90
N THR A 647 17.05 -15.80 9.07
CA THR A 647 17.75 -16.85 8.29
C THR A 647 17.42 -16.85 6.80
N THR A 648 16.25 -16.32 6.41
CA THR A 648 15.86 -16.24 5.00
C THR A 648 16.29 -14.94 4.35
N ARG A 649 16.63 -13.87 5.07
CA ARG A 649 16.97 -12.56 4.47
C ARG A 649 18.26 -12.56 3.63
N ASP A 650 19.13 -13.55 3.86
CA ASP A 650 20.40 -13.74 3.12
C ASP A 650 20.34 -14.84 2.04
N SER A 651 19.24 -15.59 1.95
CA SER A 651 19.06 -16.63 0.91
C SER A 651 18.77 -16.01 -0.46
N ARG A 652 19.22 -16.64 -1.55
CA ARG A 652 18.96 -16.19 -2.95
C ARG A 652 17.87 -17.00 -3.66
N MET A 653 17.30 -18.01 -2.98
CA MET A 653 16.20 -18.81 -3.49
C MET A 653 14.95 -18.55 -2.63
N TYR A 654 13.95 -17.91 -3.23
CA TYR A 654 12.68 -17.62 -2.56
C TYR A 654 11.51 -18.16 -3.37
N PRO A 655 10.65 -19.01 -2.80
CA PRO A 655 9.40 -19.35 -3.48
C PRO A 655 8.49 -18.13 -3.53
N ALA A 656 7.79 -17.97 -4.65
CA ALA A 656 6.54 -17.23 -4.64
C ALA A 656 5.48 -18.09 -3.95
N THR A 657 4.76 -17.50 -3.00
CA THR A 657 3.68 -18.19 -2.28
C THR A 657 2.35 -17.68 -2.82
N PHE A 658 1.44 -18.60 -3.11
CA PHE A 658 0.10 -18.32 -3.61
C PHE A 658 -0.93 -19.11 -2.81
N HIS A 659 -2.12 -18.57 -2.64
CA HIS A 659 -3.22 -19.36 -2.12
C HIS A 659 -3.50 -20.56 -3.00
N ASN A 660 -3.77 -21.70 -2.36
CA ASN A 660 -4.07 -22.93 -3.08
C ASN A 660 -5.46 -22.86 -3.73
N TYR A 661 -5.49 -22.64 -5.04
CA TYR A 661 -6.73 -22.62 -5.81
C TYR A 661 -7.48 -23.96 -5.76
N THR A 662 -6.85 -25.06 -5.37
CA THR A 662 -7.49 -26.39 -5.23
C THR A 662 -7.84 -26.77 -3.79
N ALA A 663 -7.76 -25.82 -2.84
CA ALA A 663 -8.05 -26.10 -1.44
C ALA A 663 -9.45 -26.70 -1.24
N GLY A 664 -9.52 -27.77 -0.44
CA GLY A 664 -10.77 -28.48 -0.16
C GLY A 664 -11.32 -29.35 -1.31
N MET A 665 -10.66 -29.44 -2.47
CA MET A 665 -11.10 -30.30 -3.57
C MET A 665 -10.69 -31.76 -3.34
N SER A 666 -11.64 -32.69 -3.29
CA SER A 666 -11.37 -34.10 -2.94
C SER A 666 -10.38 -34.83 -3.84
N ASN A 667 -10.31 -34.50 -5.14
CA ASN A 667 -9.37 -35.15 -6.07
C ASN A 667 -8.08 -34.34 -6.32
N SER A 668 -7.80 -33.29 -5.53
CA SER A 668 -6.52 -32.59 -5.60
C SER A 668 -5.51 -33.26 -4.67
N PRO A 669 -4.28 -33.61 -5.14
CA PRO A 669 -3.24 -34.16 -4.26
C PRO A 669 -2.71 -33.14 -3.25
N ILE A 670 -3.08 -31.87 -3.38
CA ILE A 670 -2.69 -30.77 -2.50
C ILE A 670 -3.91 -30.13 -1.80
N ALA A 671 -5.07 -30.80 -1.75
CA ALA A 671 -6.32 -30.24 -1.20
C ALA A 671 -6.21 -29.69 0.23
N ASN A 672 -5.33 -30.28 1.05
CA ASN A 672 -5.11 -29.90 2.44
C ASN A 672 -4.07 -28.78 2.63
N ALA A 673 -3.37 -28.39 1.56
CA ALA A 673 -2.42 -27.28 1.63
C ALA A 673 -3.17 -25.96 1.59
N VAL A 674 -2.84 -25.03 2.48
CA VAL A 674 -3.40 -23.67 2.46
C VAL A 674 -2.81 -22.86 1.31
N ASP A 675 -1.50 -22.98 1.11
CA ASP A 675 -0.75 -22.26 0.08
C ASP A 675 0.10 -23.21 -0.77
N ILE A 676 0.40 -22.76 -1.98
CA ILE A 676 1.32 -23.37 -2.94
C ILE A 676 2.57 -22.50 -3.01
N ARG A 677 3.74 -23.13 -2.99
CA ARG A 677 5.04 -22.48 -3.16
C ARG A 677 5.60 -22.82 -4.52
N LEU A 678 5.77 -21.82 -5.38
CA LEU A 678 6.34 -21.96 -6.72
C LEU A 678 7.78 -21.45 -6.75
N TYR A 679 8.65 -22.26 -7.35
CA TYR A 679 10.07 -22.00 -7.57
C TYR A 679 10.39 -22.02 -9.06
N ASP A 680 11.56 -21.48 -9.43
CA ASP A 680 12.13 -21.60 -10.76
C ASP A 680 12.20 -23.07 -11.19
N GLY A 681 11.62 -23.40 -12.34
CA GLY A 681 11.61 -24.76 -12.88
C GLY A 681 13.00 -25.33 -13.13
N ALA A 682 14.00 -24.47 -13.36
CA ALA A 682 15.39 -24.85 -13.58
C ALA A 682 16.03 -25.51 -12.35
N MET A 683 15.43 -25.35 -11.16
CA MET A 683 15.82 -26.09 -9.96
C MET A 683 15.55 -27.60 -10.07
N ASN A 684 14.61 -28.01 -10.95
CA ASN A 684 14.28 -29.41 -11.19
C ASN A 684 14.93 -29.92 -12.48
N ILE A 685 14.48 -29.39 -13.64
CA ILE A 685 15.00 -29.70 -14.97
C ILE A 685 15.11 -28.38 -15.70
N ASN A 686 16.29 -28.07 -16.26
CA ASN A 686 16.49 -26.82 -17.00
C ASN A 686 15.79 -26.79 -18.38
N PHE A 687 14.79 -27.63 -18.60
CA PHE A 687 13.99 -27.73 -19.81
C PHE A 687 12.51 -27.92 -19.41
N PRO A 688 11.60 -27.00 -19.78
CA PRO A 688 10.17 -27.13 -19.47
C PRO A 688 9.46 -28.18 -20.35
N LEU A 689 10.12 -29.30 -20.64
CA LEU A 689 9.53 -30.44 -21.34
C LEU A 689 8.28 -30.97 -20.63
N PRO A 690 8.21 -31.06 -19.28
CA PRO A 690 6.99 -31.49 -18.59
C PRO A 690 5.75 -30.62 -18.89
N VAL A 691 5.96 -29.35 -19.24
CA VAL A 691 4.87 -28.46 -19.69
C VAL A 691 4.48 -28.79 -21.12
N LEU A 692 5.45 -28.89 -22.04
CA LEU A 692 5.17 -29.11 -23.47
C LEU A 692 4.65 -30.52 -23.78
N MET A 693 5.19 -31.55 -23.13
CA MET A 693 4.88 -32.97 -23.37
C MET A 693 3.67 -33.47 -22.58
N ARG A 694 2.74 -32.58 -22.21
CA ARG A 694 1.43 -32.99 -21.74
C ARG A 694 0.76 -33.85 -22.81
N PRO A 695 0.21 -35.04 -22.48
CA PRO A 695 -0.40 -35.92 -23.48
C PRO A 695 -1.45 -35.23 -24.35
N ALA A 696 -2.25 -34.31 -23.77
CA ALA A 696 -3.30 -33.57 -24.47
C ALA A 696 -2.78 -32.66 -25.61
N ARG A 697 -1.48 -32.32 -25.66
CA ARG A 697 -0.88 -31.49 -26.72
C ARG A 697 -0.46 -32.29 -27.94
N GLU A 698 -0.18 -33.59 -27.78
CA GLU A 698 0.16 -34.51 -28.88
C GLU A 698 1.26 -33.97 -29.83
N LEU A 699 2.36 -33.45 -29.27
CA LEU A 699 3.43 -32.88 -30.07
C LEU A 699 4.18 -33.96 -30.87
N ASP A 700 4.41 -33.70 -32.16
CA ASP A 700 5.19 -34.58 -33.04
C ASP A 700 6.70 -34.32 -32.91
N ALA A 701 7.05 -33.05 -32.71
CA ALA A 701 8.44 -32.62 -32.56
C ALA A 701 8.59 -31.49 -31.55
N ILE A 702 9.76 -31.43 -30.93
CA ILE A 702 10.15 -30.34 -30.01
C ILE A 702 11.55 -29.85 -30.38
N PHE A 703 11.67 -28.54 -30.58
CA PHE A 703 12.96 -27.86 -30.61
C PHE A 703 13.38 -27.54 -29.18
N VAL A 704 14.55 -27.99 -28.75
CA VAL A 704 15.13 -27.64 -27.45
C VAL A 704 16.25 -26.65 -27.70
N CYS A 705 15.97 -25.37 -27.49
CA CYS A 705 16.97 -24.31 -27.44
C CYS A 705 17.65 -24.33 -26.08
N ASP A 706 18.92 -24.78 -26.05
CA ASP A 706 19.71 -24.81 -24.83
C ASP A 706 20.72 -23.65 -24.80
N SER A 707 20.68 -22.83 -23.75
CA SER A 707 21.60 -21.73 -23.47
C SER A 707 23.04 -22.17 -23.13
N GLY A 708 23.36 -23.45 -23.31
CA GLY A 708 24.67 -24.06 -23.19
C GLY A 708 24.65 -25.49 -23.75
N VAL A 709 25.18 -26.45 -22.98
CA VAL A 709 25.14 -27.89 -23.31
C VAL A 709 24.82 -28.70 -22.04
N ASP A 710 23.57 -28.66 -21.62
CA ASP A 710 23.06 -29.23 -20.37
C ASP A 710 22.53 -30.67 -20.54
N LEU A 711 23.47 -31.61 -20.70
CA LEU A 711 23.15 -33.04 -20.72
C LEU A 711 22.51 -33.52 -19.41
N ALA A 712 22.82 -32.89 -18.27
CA ALA A 712 22.32 -33.31 -16.96
C ALA A 712 20.80 -33.07 -16.85
N SER A 713 20.32 -31.92 -17.32
CA SER A 713 18.89 -31.64 -17.40
C SER A 713 18.19 -32.54 -18.41
N LEU A 714 18.84 -32.88 -19.53
CA LEU A 714 18.25 -33.79 -20.52
C LEU A 714 18.07 -35.20 -19.94
N ARG A 715 19.03 -35.67 -19.12
CA ARG A 715 18.91 -36.92 -18.35
C ARG A 715 17.82 -36.84 -17.28
N SER A 716 17.69 -35.69 -16.64
CA SER A 716 16.65 -35.48 -15.63
C SER A 716 15.26 -35.48 -16.27
N ALA A 717 15.11 -34.97 -17.48
CA ALA A 717 13.90 -35.09 -18.29
C ALA A 717 13.59 -36.55 -18.65
N GLU A 718 14.57 -37.32 -19.18
CA GLU A 718 14.41 -38.75 -19.47
C GLU A 718 13.91 -39.53 -18.23
N LEU A 719 14.50 -39.26 -17.06
CA LEU A 719 14.08 -39.87 -15.81
C LEU A 719 12.67 -39.44 -15.40
N HIS A 720 12.31 -38.17 -15.57
CA HIS A 720 10.97 -37.66 -15.27
C HIS A 720 9.90 -38.38 -16.12
N PHE A 721 10.07 -38.44 -17.44
CA PHE A 721 9.09 -39.09 -18.31
C PHE A 721 9.00 -40.59 -18.06
N LYS A 722 10.16 -41.26 -17.88
CA LYS A 722 10.19 -42.68 -17.54
C LYS A 722 9.44 -43.00 -16.25
N ARG A 723 9.56 -42.15 -15.21
CA ARG A 723 8.84 -42.32 -13.93
C ARG A 723 7.33 -42.12 -14.07
N ASN A 724 6.90 -41.25 -14.98
CA ASN A 724 5.49 -41.00 -15.25
C ASN A 724 4.91 -41.94 -16.34
N GLY A 725 5.63 -43.00 -16.72
CA GLY A 725 5.18 -43.97 -17.71
C GLY A 725 5.08 -43.43 -19.15
N GLN A 726 5.72 -42.30 -19.43
CA GLN A 726 5.72 -41.66 -20.76
C GLN A 726 6.99 -42.05 -21.53
N LYS A 727 6.85 -42.31 -22.83
CA LYS A 727 8.00 -42.60 -23.70
C LYS A 727 8.84 -41.34 -23.90
N PHE A 728 10.16 -41.50 -23.99
CA PHE A 728 11.13 -40.42 -24.22
C PHE A 728 12.26 -40.95 -25.12
N PRO A 729 12.92 -40.10 -25.95
CA PRO A 729 14.06 -40.55 -26.76
C PRO A 729 15.15 -41.23 -25.92
N ASN A 730 15.62 -42.39 -26.37
CA ASN A 730 16.73 -43.09 -25.73
C ASN A 730 18.01 -42.29 -25.92
N ILE A 731 18.49 -41.68 -24.85
CA ILE A 731 19.69 -40.84 -24.89
C ILE A 731 20.92 -41.55 -24.32
N SER A 732 20.87 -42.84 -23.95
CA SER A 732 21.99 -43.59 -23.32
C SER A 732 23.37 -43.38 -23.96
N LYS A 733 23.45 -43.25 -25.29
CA LYS A 733 24.69 -43.02 -26.05
C LYS A 733 25.06 -41.54 -26.27
N VAL A 734 24.19 -40.61 -25.89
CA VAL A 734 24.41 -39.16 -26.02
C VAL A 734 25.39 -38.67 -24.94
N THR A 735 26.40 -37.92 -25.38
CA THR A 735 27.44 -37.31 -24.52
C THR A 735 27.50 -35.81 -24.75
N LYS A 736 28.07 -35.05 -23.78
CA LYS A 736 28.25 -33.59 -23.92
C LYS A 736 29.06 -33.25 -25.18
N LYS A 737 30.07 -34.07 -25.52
CA LYS A 737 30.88 -33.91 -26.73
C LYS A 737 30.05 -34.03 -28.01
N ILE A 738 29.13 -34.98 -28.07
CA ILE A 738 28.23 -35.15 -29.22
C ILE A 738 27.33 -33.93 -29.36
N LEU A 739 26.71 -33.49 -28.26
CA LEU A 739 25.83 -32.32 -28.27
C LEU A 739 26.58 -31.03 -28.61
N ALA A 740 27.81 -30.87 -28.13
CA ALA A 740 28.62 -29.68 -28.38
C ALA A 740 29.26 -29.63 -29.78
N ALA A 741 29.26 -30.73 -30.53
CA ALA A 741 29.94 -30.83 -31.82
C ALA A 741 29.18 -30.18 -32.99
N SER A 742 27.88 -29.94 -32.83
CA SER A 742 27.01 -29.40 -33.88
C SER A 742 25.95 -28.46 -33.30
N PRO A 743 25.55 -27.40 -34.02
CA PRO A 743 24.40 -26.56 -33.64
C PRO A 743 23.05 -27.31 -33.67
N LEU A 744 22.99 -28.54 -34.19
CA LEU A 744 21.82 -29.40 -34.12
C LEU A 744 22.21 -30.86 -33.84
N THR A 745 21.50 -31.48 -32.91
CA THR A 745 21.45 -32.94 -32.72
C THR A 745 20.00 -33.39 -32.70
N VAL A 746 19.64 -34.36 -33.54
CA VAL A 746 18.29 -34.93 -33.58
C VAL A 746 18.23 -36.21 -32.73
N LEU A 747 17.34 -36.22 -31.74
CA LEU A 747 17.02 -37.38 -30.90
C LEU A 747 15.71 -38.00 -31.39
N ASN A 748 15.67 -39.33 -31.43
CA ASN A 748 14.61 -40.08 -32.14
C ASN A 748 14.44 -39.58 -33.59
N ASP A 749 15.53 -39.67 -34.36
CA ASP A 749 15.63 -39.14 -35.73
C ASP A 749 14.88 -40.06 -36.72
N PRO A 750 13.82 -39.58 -37.39
CA PRO A 750 13.02 -40.36 -38.35
C PRO A 750 13.79 -40.84 -39.59
N ARG A 751 15.00 -40.32 -39.83
CA ARG A 751 15.88 -40.77 -40.92
C ARG A 751 16.69 -42.02 -40.56
N LYS A 752 16.73 -42.43 -39.29
CA LYS A 752 17.62 -43.47 -38.77
C LYS A 752 16.87 -44.75 -38.41
N GLU A 753 17.58 -45.87 -38.47
CA GLU A 753 17.07 -47.14 -37.94
C GLU A 753 16.82 -47.04 -36.43
N GLY A 754 15.73 -47.67 -35.98
CA GLY A 754 15.29 -47.63 -34.58
C GLY A 754 14.46 -46.40 -34.19
N TYR A 755 14.05 -45.56 -35.16
CA TYR A 755 13.02 -44.54 -34.95
C TYR A 755 11.70 -45.16 -34.46
N ASP A 756 11.11 -44.57 -33.41
CA ASP A 756 9.77 -44.91 -32.91
C ASP A 756 8.83 -43.73 -33.13
N LYS A 757 7.77 -43.93 -33.91
CA LYS A 757 6.75 -42.92 -34.23
C LYS A 757 5.91 -42.48 -33.02
N ASP A 758 5.88 -43.29 -31.96
CA ASP A 758 5.17 -42.97 -30.73
C ASP A 758 6.03 -42.15 -29.76
N ILE A 759 7.28 -41.84 -30.14
CA ILE A 759 8.21 -41.03 -29.37
C ILE A 759 8.38 -39.69 -30.10
N VAL A 760 8.31 -38.58 -29.36
CA VAL A 760 8.53 -37.25 -29.92
C VAL A 760 9.95 -37.13 -30.52
N THR A 761 10.07 -36.51 -31.69
CA THR A 761 11.40 -36.17 -32.25
C THR A 761 11.91 -34.88 -31.60
N ILE A 762 13.11 -34.91 -31.02
CA ILE A 762 13.72 -33.72 -30.38
C ILE A 762 14.83 -33.17 -31.26
N PHE A 763 14.69 -31.91 -31.67
CA PHE A 763 15.74 -31.11 -32.28
C PHE A 763 16.49 -30.36 -31.18
N TYR A 764 17.61 -30.90 -30.72
CA TYR A 764 18.40 -30.29 -29.67
C TYR A 764 19.38 -29.27 -30.28
N CYS A 765 19.20 -28.00 -29.93
CA CYS A 765 19.90 -26.84 -30.48
C CYS A 765 20.68 -26.11 -29.37
N PRO A 766 21.94 -26.49 -29.12
CA PRO A 766 22.74 -25.89 -28.07
C PRO A 766 23.42 -24.59 -28.48
N PHE A 767 23.71 -23.74 -27.50
CA PHE A 767 24.48 -22.52 -27.69
C PHE A 767 25.98 -22.85 -27.74
N VAL A 768 26.45 -23.15 -28.95
CA VAL A 768 27.82 -23.62 -29.23
C VAL A 768 28.56 -22.67 -30.17
N LYS A 769 29.89 -22.76 -30.11
CA LYS A 769 30.79 -22.02 -31.00
C LYS A 769 30.51 -22.36 -32.47
N ASN A 770 30.59 -21.35 -33.32
CA ASN A 770 30.57 -21.52 -34.77
C ASN A 770 31.89 -21.02 -35.37
N THR A 771 32.67 -21.88 -36.01
CA THR A 771 33.95 -21.45 -36.60
C THR A 771 33.77 -20.60 -37.85
N GLY A 772 32.59 -20.64 -38.49
CA GLY A 772 32.26 -19.83 -39.67
C GLY A 772 31.68 -18.44 -39.35
N TYR A 773 31.34 -18.16 -38.08
CA TYR A 773 30.73 -16.90 -37.67
C TYR A 773 31.10 -16.55 -36.23
N LEU A 774 31.62 -15.33 -36.01
CA LEU A 774 32.19 -14.92 -34.72
C LEU A 774 33.19 -15.96 -34.19
N ALA A 775 34.17 -16.34 -35.02
CA ALA A 775 35.11 -17.43 -34.72
C ALA A 775 35.97 -17.20 -33.45
N ASP A 776 36.10 -15.95 -33.03
CA ASP A 776 36.76 -15.52 -31.80
C ASP A 776 35.86 -15.63 -30.56
N PHE A 777 34.56 -15.83 -30.74
CA PHE A 777 33.59 -16.03 -29.67
C PHE A 777 33.39 -17.52 -29.40
N ASP A 778 33.62 -17.91 -28.15
CA ASP A 778 33.36 -19.27 -27.69
C ASP A 778 32.40 -19.21 -26.49
N PRO A 779 31.16 -19.69 -26.62
CA PRO A 779 30.20 -19.74 -25.52
C PRO A 779 30.72 -20.43 -24.26
N GLU A 780 31.48 -21.53 -24.40
CA GLU A 780 32.00 -22.27 -23.25
C GLU A 780 33.03 -21.42 -22.49
N VAL A 781 33.91 -20.72 -23.23
CA VAL A 781 34.86 -19.77 -22.65
C VAL A 781 34.14 -18.57 -22.04
N CYS A 782 33.11 -18.03 -22.70
CA CYS A 782 32.33 -16.90 -22.20
C CYS A 782 31.67 -17.24 -20.85
N MET A 783 31.11 -18.44 -20.73
CA MET A 783 30.54 -18.94 -19.48
C MET A 783 31.62 -19.15 -18.41
N SER A 784 32.76 -19.76 -18.76
CA SER A 784 33.83 -20.03 -17.79
C SER A 784 34.53 -18.77 -17.26
N LYS A 785 34.57 -17.70 -18.07
CA LYS A 785 35.17 -16.40 -17.69
C LYS A 785 34.22 -15.49 -16.91
N GLY A 786 32.97 -15.89 -16.69
CA GLY A 786 31.99 -15.08 -15.97
C GLY A 786 31.16 -14.14 -16.85
N GLU A 787 31.61 -13.81 -18.07
CA GLU A 787 30.91 -12.89 -18.99
C GLU A 787 29.53 -13.41 -19.40
N CYS A 788 29.42 -14.71 -19.67
CA CYS A 788 28.15 -15.38 -19.93
C CYS A 788 27.67 -16.20 -18.73
N ALA A 789 28.19 -15.97 -17.52
CA ALA A 789 27.74 -16.73 -16.36
C ALA A 789 26.26 -16.44 -16.05
N THR A 790 25.58 -17.44 -15.49
CA THR A 790 24.15 -17.35 -15.19
C THR A 790 23.80 -16.19 -14.25
N PHE A 791 24.70 -15.84 -13.33
CA PHE A 791 24.54 -14.72 -12.41
C PHE A 791 25.06 -13.39 -12.95
N ASN A 792 25.54 -13.35 -14.20
CA ASN A 792 25.86 -12.09 -14.84
C ASN A 792 24.57 -11.46 -15.37
N PHE A 793 24.19 -10.33 -14.78
CA PHE A 793 23.07 -9.52 -15.22
C PHE A 793 23.55 -8.29 -16.00
N LYS A 794 24.85 -7.99 -16.01
CA LYS A 794 25.40 -6.85 -16.75
C LYS A 794 25.97 -7.30 -18.09
N TYR A 795 25.30 -6.94 -19.18
CA TYR A 795 25.82 -7.14 -20.52
C TYR A 795 25.97 -5.80 -21.23
N GLU A 796 27.18 -5.49 -21.68
CA GLU A 796 27.37 -4.39 -22.62
C GLU A 796 26.67 -4.69 -23.94
N ALA A 797 26.32 -3.66 -24.71
CA ALA A 797 25.57 -3.83 -25.96
C ALA A 797 26.27 -4.82 -26.92
N GLN A 798 27.59 -4.69 -27.09
CA GLN A 798 28.37 -5.60 -27.95
C GLN A 798 28.36 -7.05 -27.44
N GLN A 799 28.41 -7.26 -26.12
CA GLN A 799 28.36 -8.61 -25.55
C GLN A 799 26.98 -9.24 -25.77
N SER A 800 25.92 -8.46 -25.52
CA SER A 800 24.54 -8.89 -25.77
C SER A 800 24.33 -9.26 -27.24
N ASP A 801 24.79 -8.39 -28.14
CA ASP A 801 24.65 -8.58 -29.58
C ASP A 801 25.38 -9.83 -30.07
N ARG A 802 26.61 -10.09 -29.59
CA ARG A 802 27.35 -11.33 -29.92
C ARG A 802 26.61 -12.61 -29.51
N VAL A 803 25.97 -12.62 -28.34
CA VAL A 803 25.18 -13.79 -27.88
C VAL A 803 23.97 -14.01 -28.77
N VAL A 804 23.20 -12.94 -29.02
CA VAL A 804 22.00 -12.99 -29.87
C VAL A 804 22.37 -13.43 -31.30
N GLU A 805 23.38 -12.80 -31.88
CA GLU A 805 23.77 -13.01 -33.27
C GLU A 805 24.41 -14.38 -33.50
N LEU A 806 25.22 -14.89 -32.56
CA LEU A 806 25.75 -16.25 -32.69
C LEU A 806 24.61 -17.27 -32.71
N MET A 807 23.63 -17.16 -31.80
CA MET A 807 22.52 -18.11 -31.77
C MET A 807 21.63 -17.98 -33.01
N ARG A 808 21.32 -16.73 -33.43
CA ARG A 808 20.59 -16.44 -34.67
C ARG A 808 21.26 -17.13 -35.86
N TYR A 809 22.57 -16.95 -36.00
CA TYR A 809 23.33 -17.55 -37.09
C TYR A 809 23.31 -19.08 -37.03
N ASN A 810 23.52 -19.67 -35.84
CA ASN A 810 23.48 -21.13 -35.66
C ASN A 810 22.13 -21.73 -36.11
N VAL A 811 21.01 -21.10 -35.77
CA VAL A 811 19.67 -21.55 -36.19
C VAL A 811 19.50 -21.48 -37.71
N LYS A 812 20.00 -20.43 -38.36
CA LYS A 812 19.92 -20.30 -39.82
C LYS A 812 20.67 -21.42 -40.54
N GLN A 813 21.88 -21.74 -40.07
CA GLN A 813 22.74 -22.74 -40.72
C GLN A 813 22.14 -24.15 -40.70
N ILE A 814 21.29 -24.45 -39.71
CA ILE A 814 20.69 -25.79 -39.57
C ILE A 814 19.37 -25.94 -40.32
N GLN A 815 18.88 -24.92 -41.05
CA GLN A 815 17.64 -24.98 -41.82
C GLN A 815 17.57 -26.18 -42.79
N PRO A 816 18.64 -26.51 -43.57
CA PRO A 816 18.58 -27.66 -44.48
C PRO A 816 18.37 -28.99 -43.74
N GLU A 817 19.06 -29.19 -42.61
CA GLU A 817 18.89 -30.41 -41.82
C GLU A 817 17.50 -30.46 -41.16
N ILE A 818 16.98 -29.33 -40.67
CA ILE A 818 15.61 -29.26 -40.14
C ILE A 818 14.61 -29.71 -41.20
N LYS A 819 14.75 -29.22 -42.44
CA LYS A 819 13.89 -29.57 -43.57
C LYS A 819 13.88 -31.08 -43.81
N GLU A 820 15.05 -31.71 -43.93
CA GLU A 820 15.15 -33.16 -44.16
C GLU A 820 14.48 -33.98 -43.05
N VAL A 821 14.67 -33.59 -41.79
CA VAL A 821 14.11 -34.32 -40.64
C VAL A 821 12.59 -34.16 -40.59
N LEU A 822 12.06 -32.95 -40.82
CA LEU A 822 10.62 -32.72 -40.84
C LEU A 822 9.95 -33.43 -42.04
N GLN A 823 10.63 -33.52 -43.18
CA GLN A 823 10.18 -34.30 -44.33
C GLN A 823 10.14 -35.80 -44.04
N ALA A 824 11.13 -36.34 -43.34
CA ALA A 824 11.10 -37.73 -42.88
C ALA A 824 10.00 -37.95 -41.83
N LEU A 825 9.80 -36.99 -40.91
CA LEU A 825 8.77 -37.04 -39.88
C LEU A 825 7.35 -37.08 -40.47
N GLN A 826 7.04 -36.25 -41.48
CA GLN A 826 5.73 -36.30 -42.14
C GLN A 826 5.47 -37.64 -42.82
N VAL A 827 6.49 -38.26 -43.44
CA VAL A 827 6.36 -39.58 -44.06
C VAL A 827 6.06 -40.65 -43.00
N ALA A 828 6.77 -40.60 -41.87
CA ALA A 828 6.56 -41.51 -40.76
C ALA A 828 5.16 -41.36 -40.12
N LYS A 829 4.66 -40.12 -40.00
CA LYS A 829 3.36 -39.81 -39.40
C LYS A 829 2.18 -40.19 -40.32
N THR A 830 2.28 -39.85 -41.61
CA THR A 830 1.16 -40.04 -42.56
C THR A 830 1.14 -41.43 -43.20
N GLY A 831 2.27 -42.16 -43.17
CA GLY A 831 2.43 -43.41 -43.91
C GLY A 831 2.51 -43.22 -45.44
N ILE A 832 2.35 -41.99 -45.92
CA ILE A 832 2.45 -41.64 -47.34
C ILE A 832 3.92 -41.35 -47.63
N LYS A 833 4.55 -42.26 -48.38
CA LYS A 833 5.86 -41.96 -48.97
C LYS A 833 5.68 -40.78 -49.91
N LEU A 834 6.36 -39.67 -49.62
CA LEU A 834 6.55 -38.60 -50.60
C LEU A 834 7.03 -39.22 -51.93
N PRO A 835 6.66 -38.65 -53.09
CA PRO A 835 7.15 -39.10 -54.39
C PRO A 835 8.61 -38.67 -54.57
N VAL A 836 9.50 -39.08 -53.66
CA VAL A 836 10.95 -38.94 -53.78
C VAL A 836 11.52 -40.07 -54.66
N ALA A 837 10.73 -41.14 -54.86
CA ALA A 837 11.13 -42.31 -55.61
C ALA A 837 11.40 -42.09 -57.12
N PRO A 838 10.72 -41.20 -57.88
CA PRO A 838 11.02 -41.04 -59.30
C PRO A 838 12.33 -40.28 -59.54
N LEU A 839 12.54 -39.15 -58.85
CA LEU A 839 13.71 -38.28 -59.06
C LEU A 839 15.02 -38.89 -58.55
N ILE A 840 14.99 -39.59 -57.40
CA ILE A 840 16.17 -40.31 -56.92
C ILE A 840 16.47 -41.52 -57.81
N LYS A 841 15.45 -42.20 -58.33
CA LYS A 841 15.64 -43.34 -59.24
C LYS A 841 16.11 -42.89 -60.62
N GLU A 842 15.65 -41.75 -61.13
CA GLU A 842 16.19 -41.10 -62.33
C GLU A 842 17.62 -40.62 -62.11
N ALA A 843 17.93 -39.99 -60.98
CA ALA A 843 19.29 -39.55 -60.66
C ALA A 843 20.25 -40.73 -60.48
N LEU A 844 19.80 -41.83 -59.86
CA LEU A 844 20.58 -43.09 -59.78
C LEU A 844 20.73 -43.76 -61.13
N GLN A 845 19.70 -43.77 -61.98
CA GLN A 845 19.79 -44.31 -63.34
C GLN A 845 20.70 -43.46 -64.22
N GLN A 846 20.66 -42.13 -64.11
CA GLN A 846 21.56 -41.22 -64.82
C GLN A 846 23.00 -41.34 -64.32
N ALA A 847 23.21 -41.49 -63.01
CA ALA A 847 24.55 -41.74 -62.45
C ALA A 847 25.09 -43.11 -62.87
N GLN A 848 24.25 -44.16 -62.88
CA GLN A 848 24.63 -45.49 -63.38
C GLN A 848 24.92 -45.49 -64.88
N ALA A 849 24.15 -44.73 -65.67
CA ALA A 849 24.39 -44.58 -67.12
C ALA A 849 25.60 -43.68 -67.44
N ALA A 850 26.05 -42.83 -66.51
CA ALA A 850 27.28 -42.05 -66.65
C ALA A 850 28.53 -42.82 -66.19
N VAL A 851 28.34 -43.87 -65.37
CA VAL A 851 29.41 -44.76 -64.89
C VAL A 851 29.64 -45.95 -65.84
N ALA A 852 28.59 -46.41 -66.52
CA ALA A 852 28.67 -47.39 -67.62
C ALA A 852 29.09 -46.72 -68.93
#